data_AF-C5JAJ5-F1
#
_entry.id   AF-C5JAJ5-F1
#
_cell.length_a   1.000
_cell.length_b   1.000
_cell.length_c   1.000
_cell.angle_alpha   90.00
_cell.angle_beta   90.00
_cell.angle_gamma   90.00
#
_symmetry.space_group_name_H-M   'P 1'
#
loop_
_entity.id
_entity.type
_entity.pdbx_description
1 polymer ?
#
loop_
_entity_poly.entity_id
_entity_poly.type
_entity_poly.pdbx_seq_one_letter_code
_entity_poly.pdbx_strand_id
1 'polypeptide(L)'
;MPRLLVMGVGGAGCNAVDNMVRSKLIGVDFIVANTDAQALGLTICKRRVQLGRTVSGSLGAGAKIEVGARAAEEALDEIRAILSDYDMVFITAGMGGGTGTGAAPVIAAASREMGLLTVAVVTTPFAFEGMRRATSARQGLISLEPVVDTLLVIPNQNLFFVSDRHTSFMAAFAKVDEVLYSAVRAVSDLLVSPGMVNLDFADVRIVMKDAGKAMIGTGEGSGNERAINAAKAAVGNPLFDRSSIKGAQSLLINISGGRDLTLFEADEVVSVIQNEVGGDCFTVFGALLDETLNGTIRVSVVAAGLDKKPVKVEAPITAEQATPEASPEAGKAPAEEADLLEAGPPDEGFLSEAHAHETADNLFFTPEPEPLPPPPQKPGRPIPGPGPWRGSPSVALSSLFGRGINLIKGAKDAMKPLDGGGKDSSEDDRSPVLVGFDFGTAWTAVVSNRGHKKLIRTVVGYPKDVINAKLMGAPFLIGEKAYEMRSYVDLRHPLSEGVLREYVERDVETARHFVNHVIKSLFPRPESRICVMVGVPARASEGSKIAILRLFKDFVDEVQVISEPFLVAYGQGKLIKSLIVDIGAGTVDVCALRGAMPGQSSQITVNIGGNFIDQQLMVNILKEYPDVLMNAEIAGGIKERFSFVGESADLVMADLRSGGRPVSYNVTDAIRCACEMLLPPIVDGIKRLIGSLSPEEQAVMLNNIVLSGGGSRIKGIDRYIVDKMRGYGEVSVSCVPDPEYAVAAGALKLAQDLPPKEWSKLGGVSAF
;
A
#
# COMPACT_ATOMS: atom_id res chain seq x y z
N MET A 1 4.67 -2.71 -41.04
CA MET A 1 4.86 -2.17 -39.68
C MET A 1 3.51 -2.23 -38.99
N PRO A 2 3.45 -2.60 -37.70
CA PRO A 2 2.21 -2.61 -36.95
C PRO A 2 1.65 -1.18 -36.85
N ARG A 3 0.33 -1.04 -36.95
CA ARG A 3 -0.37 0.22 -36.66
C ARG A 3 -0.74 0.27 -35.19
N LEU A 4 -0.23 1.28 -34.50
CA LEU A 4 -0.40 1.50 -33.07
C LEU A 4 -1.39 2.64 -32.83
N LEU A 5 -2.35 2.46 -31.91
CA LEU A 5 -3.31 3.48 -31.49
C LEU A 5 -3.16 3.80 -30.00
N VAL A 6 -3.24 5.07 -29.61
CA VAL A 6 -3.44 5.49 -28.22
C VAL A 6 -4.84 6.08 -28.05
N MET A 7 -5.67 5.44 -27.22
CA MET A 7 -7.02 5.87 -26.89
C MET A 7 -7.09 6.42 -25.46
N GLY A 8 -7.30 7.73 -25.33
CA GLY A 8 -7.48 8.43 -24.06
C GLY A 8 -8.93 8.44 -23.60
N VAL A 9 -9.25 7.72 -22.52
CA VAL A 9 -10.63 7.51 -22.04
C VAL A 9 -10.95 8.36 -20.81
N GLY A 10 -11.98 9.19 -20.91
CA GLY A 10 -12.36 10.18 -19.89
C GLY A 10 -11.35 11.32 -19.76
N GLY A 11 -11.64 12.30 -18.88
CA GLY A 11 -10.86 13.55 -18.79
C GLY A 11 -9.34 13.35 -18.59
N ALA A 12 -8.93 12.45 -17.69
CA ALA A 12 -7.50 12.17 -17.48
C ALA A 12 -6.82 11.50 -18.68
N GLY A 13 -7.51 10.57 -19.35
CA GLY A 13 -6.99 9.96 -20.58
C GLY A 13 -6.92 10.97 -21.73
N CYS A 14 -7.87 11.90 -21.82
CA CYS A 14 -7.83 13.02 -22.76
C CYS A 14 -6.61 13.90 -22.52
N ASN A 15 -6.33 14.28 -21.26
CA ASN A 15 -5.16 15.09 -20.88
C ASN A 15 -3.84 14.40 -21.25
N ALA A 16 -3.70 13.10 -20.95
CA ALA A 16 -2.51 12.32 -21.27
C ALA A 16 -2.26 12.25 -22.79
N VAL A 17 -3.30 12.00 -23.60
CA VAL A 17 -3.19 12.04 -25.07
C VAL A 17 -2.85 13.44 -25.56
N ASP A 18 -3.48 14.48 -25.01
CA ASP A 18 -3.15 15.88 -25.30
C ASP A 18 -1.67 16.19 -24.99
N ASN A 19 -1.11 15.63 -23.92
CA ASN A 19 0.32 15.75 -23.59
C ASN A 19 1.20 14.99 -24.60
N MET A 20 0.88 13.75 -24.95
CA MET A 20 1.61 12.96 -25.94
C MET A 20 1.64 13.63 -27.33
N VAL A 21 0.55 14.27 -27.73
CA VAL A 21 0.45 15.06 -28.97
C VAL A 21 1.31 16.34 -28.90
N ARG A 22 1.33 17.06 -27.76
CA ARG A 22 2.24 18.22 -27.57
C ARG A 22 3.70 17.81 -27.61
N SER A 23 4.03 16.67 -26.98
CA SER A 23 5.36 16.07 -26.94
C SER A 23 5.76 15.36 -28.24
N LYS A 24 4.91 15.38 -29.28
CA LYS A 24 5.16 14.83 -30.62
C LYS A 24 5.65 13.37 -30.60
N LEU A 25 5.03 12.52 -29.78
CA LEU A 25 5.31 11.08 -29.81
C LEU A 25 5.09 10.53 -31.23
N ILE A 26 6.05 9.77 -31.73
CA ILE A 26 6.11 9.30 -33.13
C ILE A 26 5.58 7.86 -33.19
N GLY A 27 5.00 7.49 -34.34
CA GLY A 27 4.67 6.09 -34.64
C GLY A 27 3.33 5.59 -34.09
N VAL A 28 2.57 6.43 -33.40
CA VAL A 28 1.25 6.10 -32.87
C VAL A 28 0.18 7.08 -33.40
N ASP A 29 -0.99 6.56 -33.74
CA ASP A 29 -2.19 7.37 -33.94
C ASP A 29 -2.83 7.73 -32.59
N PHE A 30 -3.55 8.85 -32.55
CA PHE A 30 -4.22 9.33 -31.33
C PHE A 30 -5.74 9.45 -31.50
N ILE A 31 -6.46 9.07 -30.45
CA ILE A 31 -7.90 9.30 -30.31
C ILE A 31 -8.27 9.55 -28.84
N VAL A 32 -9.33 10.32 -28.61
CA VAL A 32 -9.88 10.55 -27.27
C VAL A 32 -11.38 10.20 -27.21
N ALA A 33 -11.82 9.61 -26.12
CA ALA A 33 -13.19 9.12 -25.91
C ALA A 33 -13.72 9.59 -24.55
N ASN A 34 -14.80 10.38 -24.54
CA ASN A 34 -15.32 10.96 -23.30
C ASN A 34 -16.83 11.24 -23.38
N THR A 35 -17.50 11.24 -22.22
CA THR A 35 -18.92 11.62 -22.02
C THR A 35 -19.15 13.12 -21.87
N ASP A 36 -18.07 13.87 -21.57
CA ASP A 36 -18.08 15.32 -21.41
C ASP A 36 -17.75 15.97 -22.76
N ALA A 37 -18.74 16.63 -23.38
CA ALA A 37 -18.57 17.30 -24.67
C ALA A 37 -17.77 18.61 -24.58
N GLN A 38 -17.69 19.25 -23.41
CA GLN A 38 -16.86 20.45 -23.23
C GLN A 38 -15.38 20.06 -23.20
N ALA A 39 -15.04 18.99 -22.48
CA ALA A 39 -13.69 18.41 -22.51
C ALA A 39 -13.29 17.94 -23.93
N LEU A 40 -14.21 17.31 -24.67
CA LEU A 40 -14.00 16.97 -26.09
C LEU A 40 -13.97 18.18 -27.04
N GLY A 41 -14.46 19.35 -26.63
CA GLY A 41 -14.24 20.60 -27.37
C GLY A 41 -12.78 21.07 -27.27
N LEU A 42 -12.22 21.00 -26.05
CA LEU A 42 -10.95 21.63 -25.68
C LEU A 42 -9.69 20.81 -26.01
N THR A 43 -9.79 19.49 -26.15
CA THR A 43 -8.68 18.61 -26.58
C THR A 43 -8.03 19.09 -27.89
N ILE A 44 -6.70 18.94 -28.01
CA ILE A 44 -5.98 19.16 -29.26
C ILE A 44 -5.98 17.94 -30.18
N CYS A 45 -6.44 16.77 -29.70
CA CYS A 45 -6.56 15.56 -30.50
C CYS A 45 -7.57 15.77 -31.65
N LYS A 46 -7.25 15.28 -32.85
CA LYS A 46 -8.12 15.44 -34.04
C LYS A 46 -9.26 14.43 -34.08
N ARG A 47 -9.03 13.20 -33.60
CA ARG A 47 -10.03 12.11 -33.58
C ARG A 47 -10.68 12.06 -32.20
N ARG A 48 -12.00 12.09 -32.16
CA ARG A 48 -12.80 12.24 -30.93
C ARG A 48 -14.04 11.36 -31.03
N VAL A 49 -14.30 10.54 -30.01
CA VAL A 49 -15.54 9.78 -29.85
C VAL A 49 -16.32 10.39 -28.69
N GLN A 50 -17.55 10.85 -28.97
CA GLN A 50 -18.44 11.29 -27.90
C GLN A 50 -19.24 10.09 -27.38
N LEU A 51 -18.86 9.63 -26.19
CA LEU A 51 -19.53 8.56 -25.45
C LEU A 51 -20.85 9.07 -24.86
N GLY A 52 -21.84 8.19 -24.73
CA GLY A 52 -23.02 8.48 -23.89
C GLY A 52 -23.89 9.63 -24.39
N ARG A 53 -24.06 9.80 -25.71
CA ARG A 53 -24.76 10.95 -26.30
C ARG A 53 -26.20 11.03 -25.79
N THR A 54 -26.90 9.90 -25.70
CA THR A 54 -28.23 9.77 -25.10
C THR A 54 -28.15 9.47 -23.60
N VAL A 55 -27.20 8.63 -23.14
CA VAL A 55 -27.14 8.17 -21.74
C VAL A 55 -26.70 9.26 -20.74
N SER A 56 -25.91 10.25 -21.15
CA SER A 56 -25.30 11.26 -20.26
C SER A 56 -25.67 12.72 -20.57
N GLY A 57 -26.47 12.96 -21.63
CA GLY A 57 -26.86 14.32 -22.03
C GLY A 57 -25.68 15.24 -22.40
N SER A 58 -24.51 14.67 -22.73
CA SER A 58 -23.24 15.38 -22.98
C SER A 58 -22.56 16.03 -21.76
N LEU A 59 -23.09 15.82 -20.54
CA LEU A 59 -22.64 16.48 -19.29
C LEU A 59 -21.62 15.66 -18.48
N GLY A 60 -21.11 14.56 -19.04
CA GLY A 60 -20.17 13.67 -18.34
C GLY A 60 -20.85 12.65 -17.40
N ALA A 61 -20.11 11.61 -17.03
CA ALA A 61 -20.64 10.48 -16.25
C ALA A 61 -20.88 10.75 -14.74
N GLY A 62 -20.84 12.00 -14.26
CA GLY A 62 -21.23 12.36 -12.88
C GLY A 62 -20.54 11.60 -11.72
N ALA A 63 -19.31 11.10 -11.92
CA ALA A 63 -18.62 10.18 -11.01
C ALA A 63 -19.40 8.89 -10.66
N LYS A 64 -20.14 8.38 -11.65
CA LYS A 64 -20.82 7.08 -11.70
C LYS A 64 -20.11 6.16 -12.71
N ILE A 65 -19.82 4.92 -12.33
CA ILE A 65 -19.07 3.96 -13.16
C ILE A 65 -20.02 3.34 -14.19
N GLU A 66 -21.22 2.98 -13.75
CA GLU A 66 -22.31 2.41 -14.53
C GLU A 66 -22.79 3.31 -15.68
N VAL A 67 -22.68 4.63 -15.50
CA VAL A 67 -22.95 5.61 -16.58
C VAL A 67 -21.79 5.63 -17.58
N GLY A 68 -20.55 5.48 -17.13
CA GLY A 68 -19.38 5.38 -18.00
C GLY A 68 -19.37 4.11 -18.88
N ALA A 69 -19.74 2.97 -18.31
CA ALA A 69 -19.85 1.70 -19.04
C ALA A 69 -20.94 1.77 -20.13
N ARG A 70 -22.18 2.12 -19.75
CA ARG A 70 -23.30 2.28 -20.70
C ARG A 70 -23.05 3.31 -21.79
N ALA A 71 -22.29 4.36 -21.48
CA ALA A 71 -21.87 5.36 -22.47
C ALA A 71 -20.85 4.85 -23.49
N ALA A 72 -20.07 3.82 -23.16
CA ALA A 72 -19.17 3.13 -24.07
C ALA A 72 -19.90 2.04 -24.87
N GLU A 73 -20.83 1.32 -24.24
CA GLU A 73 -21.76 0.39 -24.91
C GLU A 73 -22.57 1.10 -26.02
N GLU A 74 -23.06 2.33 -25.78
CA GLU A 74 -23.75 3.17 -26.77
C GLU A 74 -22.87 3.53 -28.00
N ALA A 75 -21.56 3.66 -27.81
CA ALA A 75 -20.62 4.10 -28.85
C ALA A 75 -19.79 2.94 -29.45
N LEU A 76 -20.12 1.68 -29.11
CA LEU A 76 -19.21 0.56 -29.27
C LEU A 76 -18.95 0.21 -30.74
N ASP A 77 -19.92 0.39 -31.63
CA ASP A 77 -19.74 0.18 -33.07
C ASP A 77 -18.93 1.30 -33.74
N GLU A 78 -19.05 2.56 -33.28
CA GLU A 78 -18.16 3.67 -33.70
C GLU A 78 -16.70 3.37 -33.30
N ILE A 79 -16.51 2.77 -32.13
CA ILE A 79 -15.21 2.37 -31.60
C ILE A 79 -14.64 1.16 -32.35
N ARG A 80 -15.44 0.11 -32.61
CA ARG A 80 -15.02 -1.06 -33.42
C ARG A 80 -14.62 -0.67 -34.84
N ALA A 81 -15.39 0.20 -35.50
CA ALA A 81 -15.09 0.72 -36.84
C ALA A 81 -13.81 1.59 -36.90
N ILE A 82 -13.30 2.04 -35.74
CA ILE A 82 -12.03 2.75 -35.60
C ILE A 82 -10.87 1.79 -35.27
N LEU A 83 -11.12 0.74 -34.48
CA LEU A 83 -10.12 -0.23 -34.04
C LEU A 83 -9.72 -1.24 -35.13
N SER A 84 -10.57 -1.48 -36.13
CA SER A 84 -10.29 -2.41 -37.25
C SER A 84 -9.07 -2.05 -38.10
N ASP A 85 -8.56 -0.83 -37.93
CA ASP A 85 -7.42 -0.26 -38.64
C ASP A 85 -6.06 -0.54 -37.96
N TYR A 86 -6.03 -1.22 -36.81
CA TYR A 86 -4.88 -1.30 -35.89
C TYR A 86 -4.53 -2.73 -35.45
N ASP A 87 -3.24 -2.95 -35.13
CA ASP A 87 -2.71 -4.22 -34.62
C ASP A 87 -2.60 -4.24 -33.08
N MET A 88 -2.52 -3.06 -32.47
CA MET A 88 -2.26 -2.83 -31.04
C MET A 88 -2.91 -1.51 -30.58
N VAL A 89 -3.47 -1.51 -29.38
CA VAL A 89 -4.05 -0.31 -28.76
C VAL A 89 -3.58 -0.12 -27.31
N PHE A 90 -3.14 1.10 -27.02
CA PHE A 90 -2.88 1.59 -25.68
C PHE A 90 -4.11 2.34 -25.16
N ILE A 91 -4.77 1.82 -24.13
CA ILE A 91 -5.94 2.43 -23.50
C ILE A 91 -5.47 3.17 -22.24
N THR A 92 -5.53 4.50 -22.24
CA THR A 92 -5.11 5.30 -21.08
C THR A 92 -6.27 6.00 -20.39
N ALA A 93 -6.35 5.86 -19.07
CA ALA A 93 -7.47 6.33 -18.26
C ALA A 93 -7.07 6.60 -16.80
N GLY A 94 -7.67 7.63 -16.21
CA GLY A 94 -7.60 7.89 -14.76
C GLY A 94 -8.71 7.14 -14.02
N MET A 95 -8.33 6.26 -13.11
CA MET A 95 -9.25 5.43 -12.34
C MET A 95 -9.84 6.19 -11.15
N GLY A 96 -11.07 5.84 -10.75
CA GLY A 96 -11.79 6.49 -9.66
C GLY A 96 -12.71 7.64 -10.08
N GLY A 97 -12.69 8.02 -11.36
CA GLY A 97 -13.74 8.81 -11.99
C GLY A 97 -14.98 7.98 -12.37
N GLY A 98 -15.91 8.57 -13.13
CA GLY A 98 -17.01 7.82 -13.76
C GLY A 98 -16.59 7.23 -15.10
N THR A 99 -16.31 8.12 -16.06
CA THR A 99 -16.03 7.75 -17.46
C THR A 99 -14.84 6.83 -17.64
N GLY A 100 -13.65 7.20 -17.17
CA GLY A 100 -12.43 6.37 -17.34
C GLY A 100 -12.60 4.97 -16.73
N THR A 101 -13.06 4.91 -15.48
CA THR A 101 -13.31 3.68 -14.72
C THR A 101 -14.34 2.75 -15.37
N GLY A 102 -15.39 3.30 -15.98
CA GLY A 102 -16.50 2.52 -16.56
C GLY A 102 -16.32 2.18 -18.03
N ALA A 103 -15.79 3.11 -18.84
CA ALA A 103 -15.65 2.94 -20.28
C ALA A 103 -14.39 2.16 -20.68
N ALA A 104 -13.27 2.31 -19.95
CA ALA A 104 -12.02 1.65 -20.33
C ALA A 104 -12.11 0.10 -20.36
N PRO A 105 -12.79 -0.59 -19.41
CA PRO A 105 -13.01 -2.04 -19.49
C PRO A 105 -13.84 -2.46 -20.71
N VAL A 106 -14.89 -1.71 -21.06
CA VAL A 106 -15.76 -1.99 -22.22
C VAL A 106 -14.97 -1.86 -23.53
N ILE A 107 -14.17 -0.81 -23.65
CA ILE A 107 -13.29 -0.55 -24.81
C ILE A 107 -12.19 -1.60 -24.91
N ALA A 108 -11.60 -2.02 -23.78
CA ALA A 108 -10.58 -3.06 -23.73
C ALA A 108 -11.14 -4.42 -24.19
N ALA A 109 -12.31 -4.82 -23.68
CA ALA A 109 -12.99 -6.05 -24.11
C ALA A 109 -13.21 -6.05 -25.63
N ALA A 110 -13.80 -5.00 -26.19
CA ALA A 110 -14.02 -4.88 -27.63
C ALA A 110 -12.72 -4.90 -28.45
N SER A 111 -11.63 -4.32 -27.93
CA SER A 111 -10.32 -4.34 -28.59
C SER A 111 -9.72 -5.76 -28.63
N ARG A 112 -9.79 -6.49 -27.52
CA ARG A 112 -9.24 -7.85 -27.39
C ARG A 112 -10.10 -8.90 -28.09
N GLU A 113 -11.42 -8.72 -28.13
CA GLU A 113 -12.35 -9.47 -29.01
C GLU A 113 -11.93 -9.39 -30.48
N MET A 114 -11.42 -8.23 -30.93
CA MET A 114 -10.94 -8.00 -32.29
C MET A 114 -9.49 -8.49 -32.53
N GLY A 115 -8.82 -9.06 -31.53
CA GLY A 115 -7.46 -9.62 -31.66
C GLY A 115 -6.31 -8.61 -31.57
N LEU A 116 -6.61 -7.32 -31.32
CA LEU A 116 -5.60 -6.29 -31.06
C LEU A 116 -4.85 -6.61 -29.77
N LEU A 117 -3.53 -6.42 -29.79
CA LEU A 117 -2.74 -6.45 -28.55
C LEU A 117 -3.17 -5.26 -27.68
N THR A 118 -3.85 -5.54 -26.57
CA THR A 118 -4.61 -4.55 -25.81
C THR A 118 -3.90 -4.24 -24.50
N VAL A 119 -3.24 -3.09 -24.43
CA VAL A 119 -2.44 -2.64 -23.28
C VAL A 119 -3.14 -1.48 -22.57
N ALA A 120 -3.52 -1.66 -21.31
CA ALA A 120 -4.05 -0.57 -20.50
C ALA A 120 -2.92 0.13 -19.71
N VAL A 121 -2.89 1.45 -19.75
CA VAL A 121 -1.91 2.29 -19.02
C VAL A 121 -2.67 3.31 -18.16
N VAL A 122 -2.89 2.95 -16.89
CA VAL A 122 -3.93 3.58 -16.06
C VAL A 122 -3.41 4.06 -14.71
N THR A 123 -3.95 5.17 -14.24
CA THR A 123 -3.49 5.83 -13.00
C THR A 123 -4.49 5.66 -11.87
N THR A 124 -4.02 5.37 -10.66
CA THR A 124 -4.85 5.33 -9.44
C THR A 124 -4.77 6.66 -8.69
N PRO A 125 -5.86 7.12 -8.07
CA PRO A 125 -5.97 8.47 -7.52
C PRO A 125 -5.04 8.69 -6.31
N PHE A 126 -4.64 9.93 -6.07
CA PHE A 126 -3.90 10.31 -4.87
C PHE A 126 -4.76 10.09 -3.61
N ALA A 127 -4.12 9.81 -2.46
CA ALA A 127 -4.84 9.60 -1.20
C ALA A 127 -5.72 10.81 -0.79
N PHE A 128 -5.33 12.03 -1.16
CA PHE A 128 -6.11 13.25 -0.88
C PHE A 128 -7.41 13.36 -1.68
N GLU A 129 -7.58 12.60 -2.77
CA GLU A 129 -8.82 12.59 -3.56
C GLU A 129 -9.96 11.80 -2.87
N GLY A 130 -9.64 11.12 -1.77
CA GLY A 130 -10.60 10.52 -0.85
C GLY A 130 -11.02 9.09 -1.18
N MET A 131 -11.44 8.37 -0.14
CA MET A 131 -11.76 6.94 -0.19
C MET A 131 -12.79 6.55 -1.27
N ARG A 132 -13.71 7.44 -1.65
CA ARG A 132 -14.67 7.17 -2.73
C ARG A 132 -13.95 6.95 -4.07
N ARG A 133 -12.99 7.80 -4.45
CA ARG A 133 -12.23 7.61 -5.70
C ARG A 133 -11.36 6.36 -5.61
N ALA A 134 -10.71 6.10 -4.47
CA ALA A 134 -9.90 4.89 -4.28
C ALA A 134 -10.73 3.59 -4.43
N THR A 135 -11.92 3.52 -3.84
CA THR A 135 -12.83 2.38 -3.98
C THR A 135 -13.31 2.20 -5.42
N SER A 136 -13.73 3.29 -6.08
CA SER A 136 -14.11 3.25 -7.51
C SER A 136 -12.93 2.84 -8.40
N ALA A 137 -11.71 3.29 -8.11
CA ALA A 137 -10.52 2.90 -8.85
C ALA A 137 -10.22 1.40 -8.71
N ARG A 138 -10.32 0.85 -7.48
CA ARG A 138 -10.16 -0.59 -7.24
C ARG A 138 -11.20 -1.42 -8.02
N GLN A 139 -12.44 -0.94 -8.09
CA GLN A 139 -13.50 -1.59 -8.88
C GLN A 139 -13.18 -1.57 -10.38
N GLY A 140 -12.74 -0.42 -10.93
CA GLY A 140 -12.32 -0.32 -12.33
C GLY A 140 -11.15 -1.24 -12.68
N LEU A 141 -10.14 -1.35 -11.82
CA LEU A 141 -9.02 -2.27 -12.02
C LEU A 141 -9.47 -3.73 -12.05
N ILE A 142 -10.35 -4.15 -11.13
CA ILE A 142 -10.92 -5.52 -11.10
C ILE A 142 -11.70 -5.84 -12.38
N SER A 143 -12.41 -4.86 -12.95
CA SER A 143 -13.12 -5.03 -14.22
C SER A 143 -12.21 -4.96 -15.45
N LEU A 144 -11.07 -4.28 -15.37
CA LEU A 144 -10.15 -4.06 -16.50
C LEU A 144 -9.12 -5.19 -16.66
N GLU A 145 -8.58 -5.72 -15.55
CA GLU A 145 -7.57 -6.78 -15.52
C GLU A 145 -7.90 -8.03 -16.37
N PRO A 146 -9.13 -8.59 -16.37
CA PRO A 146 -9.44 -9.78 -17.19
C PRO A 146 -9.67 -9.50 -18.69
N VAL A 147 -9.84 -8.24 -19.10
CA VAL A 147 -10.21 -7.84 -20.46
C VAL A 147 -9.08 -7.17 -21.25
N VAL A 148 -7.89 -7.07 -20.66
CA VAL A 148 -6.65 -6.58 -21.33
C VAL A 148 -5.63 -7.71 -21.45
N ASP A 149 -4.66 -7.53 -22.32
CA ASP A 149 -3.48 -8.40 -22.39
C ASP A 149 -2.43 -8.02 -21.35
N THR A 150 -2.16 -6.71 -21.22
CA THR A 150 -1.27 -6.13 -20.21
C THR A 150 -1.95 -4.97 -19.49
N LEU A 151 -1.81 -4.91 -18.17
CA LEU A 151 -2.28 -3.83 -17.30
C LEU A 151 -1.10 -3.15 -16.59
N LEU A 152 -0.69 -1.99 -17.10
CA LEU A 152 0.27 -1.08 -16.48
C LEU A 152 -0.47 -0.14 -15.50
N VAL A 153 -0.24 -0.31 -14.19
CA VAL A 153 -0.87 0.51 -13.14
C VAL A 153 0.15 1.49 -12.57
N ILE A 154 -0.17 2.79 -12.62
CA ILE A 154 0.66 3.87 -12.09
C ILE A 154 0.00 4.43 -10.84
N PRO A 155 0.58 4.26 -9.63
CA PRO A 155 0.06 4.88 -8.42
C PRO A 155 0.42 6.37 -8.39
N ASN A 156 -0.56 7.28 -8.48
CA ASN A 156 -0.27 8.72 -8.39
C ASN A 156 0.41 9.09 -7.06
N GLN A 157 0.15 8.33 -6.00
CA GLN A 157 0.82 8.48 -4.71
C GLN A 157 2.36 8.35 -4.80
N ASN A 158 2.90 7.62 -5.78
CA ASN A 158 4.34 7.48 -5.96
C ASN A 158 4.99 8.72 -6.60
N LEU A 159 4.20 9.60 -7.24
CA LEU A 159 4.69 10.86 -7.82
C LEU A 159 5.22 11.83 -6.76
N PHE A 160 4.86 11.65 -5.48
CA PHE A 160 5.46 12.39 -4.37
C PHE A 160 6.93 12.07 -4.13
N PHE A 161 7.41 10.86 -4.48
CA PHE A 161 8.83 10.52 -4.35
C PHE A 161 9.71 11.20 -5.41
N VAL A 162 9.12 11.59 -6.55
CA VAL A 162 9.78 12.35 -7.63
C VAL A 162 9.36 13.83 -7.65
N SER A 163 8.88 14.35 -6.51
CA SER A 163 8.40 15.74 -6.37
C SER A 163 8.95 16.43 -5.14
N ASP A 164 9.20 17.74 -5.26
CA ASP A 164 9.65 18.59 -4.17
C ASP A 164 8.46 19.24 -3.43
N ARG A 165 8.77 20.03 -2.39
CA ARG A 165 7.77 20.75 -1.59
C ARG A 165 7.20 22.01 -2.27
N HIS A 166 7.60 22.28 -3.52
CA HIS A 166 7.17 23.44 -4.31
C HIS A 166 6.36 23.03 -5.56
N THR A 167 6.34 21.73 -5.90
CA THR A 167 5.56 21.13 -6.97
C THR A 167 4.08 21.44 -6.76
N SER A 168 3.54 22.33 -7.60
CA SER A 168 2.14 22.76 -7.54
C SER A 168 1.19 21.63 -7.94
N PHE A 169 -0.10 21.78 -7.62
CA PHE A 169 -1.14 20.81 -8.00
C PHE A 169 -1.17 20.55 -9.52
N MET A 170 -0.99 21.59 -10.35
CA MET A 170 -0.89 21.43 -11.81
C MET A 170 0.40 20.73 -12.24
N ALA A 171 1.53 21.00 -11.58
CA ALA A 171 2.79 20.31 -11.86
C ALA A 171 2.75 18.83 -11.45
N ALA A 172 2.04 18.48 -10.37
CA ALA A 172 1.83 17.09 -9.97
C ALA A 172 1.02 16.30 -11.02
N PHE A 173 -0.04 16.88 -11.60
CA PHE A 173 -0.76 16.25 -12.71
C PHE A 173 0.03 16.22 -14.02
N ALA A 174 0.84 17.24 -14.32
CA ALA A 174 1.74 17.20 -15.48
C ALA A 174 2.74 16.02 -15.39
N LYS A 175 3.20 15.65 -14.18
CA LYS A 175 4.02 14.44 -13.96
C LYS A 175 3.24 13.13 -14.13
N VAL A 176 1.92 13.11 -13.86
CA VAL A 176 1.06 11.96 -14.22
C VAL A 176 1.11 11.76 -15.75
N ASP A 177 0.91 12.84 -16.50
CA ASP A 177 0.88 12.82 -17.96
C ASP A 177 2.27 12.54 -18.59
N GLU A 178 3.36 12.90 -17.91
CA GLU A 178 4.75 12.59 -18.28
C GLU A 178 5.09 11.11 -18.06
N VAL A 179 4.65 10.51 -16.95
CA VAL A 179 4.80 9.07 -16.70
C VAL A 179 3.95 8.26 -17.68
N LEU A 180 2.72 8.71 -17.99
CA LEU A 180 1.90 8.08 -19.02
C LEU A 180 2.53 8.16 -20.42
N TYR A 181 3.08 9.32 -20.81
CA TYR A 181 3.88 9.48 -22.03
C TYR A 181 5.06 8.49 -22.06
N SER A 182 5.83 8.43 -20.97
CA SER A 182 7.00 7.54 -20.86
C SER A 182 6.62 6.06 -20.96
N ALA A 183 5.50 5.68 -20.35
CA ALA A 183 4.99 4.31 -20.36
C ALA A 183 4.58 3.82 -21.77
N VAL A 184 3.88 4.66 -22.54
CA VAL A 184 3.56 4.34 -23.95
C VAL A 184 4.83 4.37 -24.80
N ARG A 185 5.66 5.41 -24.63
CA ARG A 185 6.87 5.64 -25.43
C ARG A 185 7.84 4.47 -25.39
N ALA A 186 8.13 3.93 -24.21
CA ALA A 186 9.10 2.84 -24.05
C ALA A 186 8.76 1.60 -24.88
N VAL A 187 7.46 1.33 -25.12
CA VAL A 187 6.96 0.23 -25.94
C VAL A 187 6.81 0.63 -27.41
N SER A 188 6.32 1.84 -27.72
CA SER A 188 6.16 2.29 -29.11
C SER A 188 7.50 2.51 -29.82
N ASP A 189 8.51 3.03 -29.12
CA ASP A 189 9.82 3.34 -29.71
C ASP A 189 10.50 2.05 -30.23
N LEU A 190 10.33 0.91 -29.53
CA LEU A 190 10.85 -0.40 -29.94
C LEU A 190 10.24 -0.95 -31.23
N LEU A 191 9.01 -0.54 -31.56
CA LEU A 191 8.24 -1.07 -32.70
C LEU A 191 8.29 -0.18 -33.95
N VAL A 192 8.70 1.09 -33.80
CA VAL A 192 8.59 2.10 -34.88
C VAL A 192 9.87 2.92 -35.10
N SER A 193 10.78 3.02 -34.13
CA SER A 193 12.07 3.71 -34.32
C SER A 193 13.12 2.74 -34.87
N PRO A 194 13.89 3.09 -35.92
CA PRO A 194 14.99 2.26 -36.40
C PRO A 194 16.12 2.14 -35.36
N GLY A 195 16.22 0.97 -34.74
CA GLY A 195 17.28 0.60 -33.82
C GLY A 195 18.48 -0.08 -34.46
N MET A 196 19.55 -0.21 -33.67
CA MET A 196 20.69 -1.08 -33.93
C MET A 196 20.34 -2.55 -33.65
N VAL A 197 19.45 -2.80 -32.68
CA VAL A 197 18.74 -4.06 -32.49
C VAL A 197 17.25 -3.74 -32.51
N ASN A 198 16.59 -3.99 -33.65
CA ASN A 198 15.14 -3.91 -33.78
C ASN A 198 14.50 -5.16 -33.18
N LEU A 199 13.37 -4.98 -32.51
CA LEU A 199 12.46 -6.05 -32.15
C LEU A 199 11.32 -6.10 -33.17
N ASP A 200 10.74 -7.28 -33.39
CA ASP A 200 9.54 -7.38 -34.19
C ASP A 200 8.25 -7.31 -33.34
N PHE A 201 7.09 -7.28 -34.02
CA PHE A 201 5.81 -7.20 -33.33
C PHE A 201 5.39 -8.53 -32.68
N ALA A 202 5.91 -9.67 -33.14
CA ALA A 202 5.71 -10.96 -32.51
C ALA A 202 6.50 -11.06 -31.19
N ASP A 203 7.74 -10.58 -31.12
CA ASP A 203 8.54 -10.52 -29.88
C ASP A 203 7.79 -9.77 -28.76
N VAL A 204 7.33 -8.54 -29.07
CA VAL A 204 6.58 -7.71 -28.13
C VAL A 204 5.22 -8.35 -27.80
N ARG A 205 4.55 -8.97 -28.77
CA ARG A 205 3.29 -9.70 -28.54
C ARG A 205 3.51 -10.96 -27.68
N ILE A 206 4.65 -11.66 -27.76
CA ILE A 206 4.96 -12.80 -26.88
C ILE A 206 5.17 -12.32 -25.43
N VAL A 207 5.84 -11.18 -25.22
CA VAL A 207 6.07 -10.63 -23.88
C VAL A 207 4.80 -10.07 -23.24
N MET A 208 3.92 -9.41 -24.02
CA MET A 208 2.81 -8.62 -23.51
C MET A 208 1.42 -9.24 -23.69
N LYS A 209 1.23 -10.23 -24.58
CA LYS A 209 -0.08 -10.89 -24.76
C LYS A 209 -0.40 -11.75 -23.54
N ASP A 210 -1.63 -11.64 -23.03
CA ASP A 210 -2.10 -12.43 -21.88
C ASP A 210 -1.18 -12.32 -20.62
N ALA A 211 -0.32 -11.29 -20.52
CA ALA A 211 0.65 -11.14 -19.43
C ALA A 211 0.01 -10.76 -18.09
N GLY A 212 -1.12 -10.04 -18.10
CA GLY A 212 -1.77 -9.54 -16.89
C GLY A 212 -1.10 -8.27 -16.36
N LYS A 213 -0.81 -8.20 -15.06
CA LYS A 213 -0.19 -6.99 -14.47
C LYS A 213 1.27 -6.82 -14.91
N ALA A 214 1.63 -5.57 -15.17
CA ALA A 214 2.98 -5.15 -15.50
C ALA A 214 3.34 -3.82 -14.82
N MET A 215 4.64 -3.52 -14.78
CA MET A 215 5.20 -2.26 -14.30
C MET A 215 6.31 -1.80 -15.25
N ILE A 216 6.61 -0.49 -15.30
CA ILE A 216 7.56 0.09 -16.26
C ILE A 216 8.60 1.02 -15.64
N GLY A 217 9.84 0.53 -15.55
CA GLY A 217 11.03 1.24 -15.09
C GLY A 217 11.68 2.12 -16.14
N THR A 218 12.15 3.31 -15.76
CA THR A 218 12.99 4.18 -16.60
C THR A 218 14.14 4.78 -15.81
N GLY A 219 15.32 4.86 -16.42
CA GLY A 219 16.54 5.36 -15.79
C GLY A 219 17.54 5.90 -16.81
N GLU A 220 18.38 6.83 -16.39
CA GLU A 220 19.45 7.42 -17.21
C GLU A 220 20.78 7.40 -16.45
N GLY A 221 21.88 7.30 -17.19
CA GLY A 221 23.24 7.31 -16.66
C GLY A 221 24.22 7.94 -17.64
N SER A 222 25.29 8.55 -17.13
CA SER A 222 26.34 9.20 -17.91
C SER A 222 27.73 8.98 -17.26
N GLY A 223 28.79 9.17 -18.04
CA GLY A 223 30.16 8.84 -17.62
C GLY A 223 30.47 7.33 -17.66
N ASN A 224 31.58 6.92 -17.03
CA ASN A 224 32.19 5.60 -17.26
C ASN A 224 31.32 4.39 -16.86
N GLU A 225 30.46 4.52 -15.84
CA GLU A 225 29.56 3.44 -15.38
C GLU A 225 28.11 3.68 -15.83
N ARG A 226 27.89 4.41 -16.93
CA ARG A 226 26.55 4.85 -17.36
C ARG A 226 25.56 3.71 -17.60
N ALA A 227 26.02 2.57 -18.10
CA ALA A 227 25.21 1.36 -18.31
C ALA A 227 24.63 0.85 -16.98
N ILE A 228 25.51 0.48 -16.05
CA ILE A 228 25.18 0.02 -14.71
C ILE A 228 24.30 1.04 -13.96
N ASN A 229 24.61 2.34 -14.07
CA ASN A 229 23.85 3.39 -13.39
C ASN A 229 22.45 3.59 -14.00
N ALA A 230 22.30 3.56 -15.33
CA ALA A 230 20.99 3.62 -15.98
C ALA A 230 20.12 2.40 -15.66
N ALA A 231 20.70 1.19 -15.64
CA ALA A 231 20.00 -0.04 -15.27
C ALA A 231 19.54 -0.02 -13.79
N LYS A 232 20.42 0.35 -12.86
CA LYS A 232 20.08 0.52 -11.44
C LYS A 232 19.05 1.62 -11.21
N ALA A 233 19.09 2.70 -11.99
CA ALA A 233 18.08 3.75 -11.95
C ALA A 233 16.72 3.24 -12.48
N ALA A 234 16.69 2.47 -13.57
CA ALA A 234 15.46 1.94 -14.15
C ALA A 234 14.73 0.95 -13.23
N VAL A 235 15.45 -0.04 -12.69
CA VAL A 235 14.91 -0.99 -11.71
C VAL A 235 14.59 -0.31 -10.38
N GLY A 236 15.40 0.68 -9.98
CA GLY A 236 15.34 1.32 -8.68
C GLY A 236 14.43 2.55 -8.58
N ASN A 237 13.77 2.98 -9.65
CA ASN A 237 13.08 4.27 -9.73
C ASN A 237 11.80 4.31 -8.84
N PRO A 238 11.45 5.47 -8.24
CA PRO A 238 10.48 5.53 -7.15
C PRO A 238 9.02 5.33 -7.53
N LEU A 239 8.72 5.21 -8.83
CA LEU A 239 7.38 4.86 -9.31
C LEU A 239 7.04 3.39 -9.03
N PHE A 240 8.03 2.56 -8.66
CA PHE A 240 7.88 1.13 -8.39
C PHE A 240 7.99 0.82 -6.91
N ASP A 241 7.19 -0.15 -6.46
CA ASP A 241 7.56 -0.91 -5.29
C ASP A 241 8.66 -1.90 -5.68
N ARG A 242 9.87 -1.73 -5.12
CA ARG A 242 11.01 -2.61 -5.39
C ARG A 242 10.78 -4.07 -4.97
N SER A 243 9.80 -4.34 -4.12
CA SER A 243 9.40 -5.71 -3.78
C SER A 243 8.62 -6.41 -4.91
N SER A 244 8.06 -5.65 -5.86
CA SER A 244 7.14 -6.17 -6.88
C SER A 244 7.77 -6.53 -8.22
N ILE A 245 9.05 -6.22 -8.47
CA ILE A 245 9.72 -6.61 -9.74
C ILE A 245 10.26 -8.04 -9.72
N LYS A 246 10.52 -8.61 -8.54
CA LYS A 246 11.08 -9.95 -8.40
C LYS A 246 10.02 -11.02 -8.67
N GLY A 247 10.31 -11.96 -9.56
CA GLY A 247 9.34 -12.95 -10.03
C GLY A 247 8.47 -12.49 -11.21
N ALA A 248 8.87 -11.45 -11.94
CA ALA A 248 8.34 -11.21 -13.29
C ALA A 248 8.59 -12.44 -14.19
N GLN A 249 7.63 -12.73 -15.08
CA GLN A 249 7.74 -13.86 -16.02
C GLN A 249 8.41 -13.46 -17.33
N SER A 250 8.20 -12.20 -17.74
CA SER A 250 8.75 -11.64 -18.95
C SER A 250 9.26 -10.21 -18.73
N LEU A 251 10.31 -9.85 -19.48
CA LEU A 251 10.96 -8.54 -19.46
C LEU A 251 11.07 -8.01 -20.89
N LEU A 252 10.69 -6.74 -21.09
CA LEU A 252 10.97 -5.97 -22.30
C LEU A 252 11.94 -4.85 -21.95
N ILE A 253 13.18 -4.92 -22.44
CA ILE A 253 14.24 -3.95 -22.15
C ILE A 253 14.49 -3.09 -23.40
N ASN A 254 14.40 -1.77 -23.25
CA ASN A 254 14.74 -0.80 -24.28
C ASN A 254 15.97 0.00 -23.84
N ILE A 255 17.06 -0.11 -24.61
CA ILE A 255 18.31 0.61 -24.37
C ILE A 255 18.43 1.69 -25.45
N SER A 256 18.53 2.95 -25.07
CA SER A 256 18.71 4.08 -26.00
C SER A 256 19.99 4.83 -25.68
N GLY A 257 20.82 5.10 -26.69
CA GLY A 257 22.09 5.82 -26.53
C GLY A 257 22.59 6.42 -27.85
N GLY A 258 23.67 7.19 -27.79
CA GLY A 258 24.31 7.77 -28.98
C GLY A 258 25.09 6.76 -29.83
N ARG A 259 25.85 7.25 -30.81
CA ARG A 259 26.75 6.43 -31.65
C ARG A 259 27.91 5.81 -30.86
N ASP A 260 28.05 6.23 -29.62
CA ASP A 260 29.03 5.78 -28.64
C ASP A 260 28.50 4.68 -27.69
N LEU A 261 27.25 4.21 -27.85
CA LEU A 261 26.73 3.04 -27.13
C LEU A 261 27.44 1.76 -27.59
N THR A 262 28.07 1.03 -26.66
CA THR A 262 28.81 -0.21 -26.96
C THR A 262 28.01 -1.48 -26.65
N LEU A 263 28.43 -2.61 -27.24
CA LEU A 263 27.85 -3.93 -26.97
C LEU A 263 28.02 -4.37 -25.51
N PHE A 264 29.18 -4.06 -24.89
CA PHE A 264 29.44 -4.35 -23.48
C PHE A 264 28.47 -3.60 -22.55
N GLU A 265 28.16 -2.35 -22.86
CA GLU A 265 27.20 -1.56 -22.08
C GLU A 265 25.77 -2.07 -22.22
N ALA A 266 25.40 -2.61 -23.39
CA ALA A 266 24.11 -3.28 -23.57
C ALA A 266 24.02 -4.59 -22.77
N ASP A 267 25.08 -5.40 -22.79
CA ASP A 267 25.19 -6.65 -22.03
C ASP A 267 25.19 -6.40 -20.50
N GLU A 268 25.90 -5.37 -20.03
CA GLU A 268 25.85 -4.93 -18.63
C GLU A 268 24.45 -4.51 -18.20
N VAL A 269 23.71 -3.76 -19.03
CA VAL A 269 22.34 -3.35 -18.72
C VAL A 269 21.42 -4.56 -18.57
N VAL A 270 21.42 -5.48 -19.54
CA VAL A 270 20.57 -6.69 -19.51
C VAL A 270 20.95 -7.56 -18.30
N SER A 271 22.24 -7.79 -18.08
CA SER A 271 22.75 -8.56 -16.94
C SER A 271 22.36 -7.98 -15.59
N VAL A 272 22.48 -6.65 -15.41
CA VAL A 272 22.08 -5.98 -14.14
C VAL A 272 20.58 -6.12 -13.89
N ILE A 273 19.74 -5.95 -14.92
CA ILE A 273 18.28 -6.07 -14.78
C ILE A 273 17.88 -7.51 -14.43
N GLN A 274 18.41 -8.51 -15.15
CA GLN A 274 18.11 -9.92 -14.89
C GLN A 274 18.53 -10.37 -13.49
N ASN A 275 19.69 -9.92 -13.00
CA ASN A 275 20.15 -10.22 -11.63
C ASN A 275 19.28 -9.59 -10.55
N GLU A 276 18.74 -8.39 -10.77
CA GLU A 276 17.82 -7.75 -9.81
C GLU A 276 16.41 -8.36 -9.83
N VAL A 277 15.91 -8.78 -10.99
CA VAL A 277 14.60 -9.47 -11.11
C VAL A 277 14.67 -10.88 -10.52
N GLY A 278 15.69 -11.65 -10.90
CA GLY A 278 15.96 -12.99 -10.42
C GLY A 278 15.01 -14.07 -10.95
N GLY A 279 15.53 -15.30 -11.03
CA GLY A 279 14.82 -16.44 -11.62
C GLY A 279 15.06 -16.58 -13.13
N ASP A 280 14.41 -17.57 -13.72
CA ASP A 280 14.41 -17.79 -15.18
C ASP A 280 13.27 -16.97 -15.78
N CYS A 281 13.61 -15.91 -16.52
CA CYS A 281 12.68 -14.85 -16.93
C CYS A 281 12.84 -14.55 -18.42
N PHE A 282 11.76 -14.66 -19.20
CA PHE A 282 11.79 -14.50 -20.65
C PHE A 282 12.10 -13.05 -21.02
N THR A 283 13.35 -12.80 -21.41
CA THR A 283 13.88 -11.44 -21.62
C THR A 283 14.03 -11.14 -23.10
N VAL A 284 13.34 -10.09 -23.54
CA VAL A 284 13.48 -9.51 -24.88
C VAL A 284 14.11 -8.13 -24.74
N PHE A 285 15.14 -7.81 -25.53
CA PHE A 285 15.79 -6.50 -25.48
C PHE A 285 15.99 -5.89 -26.87
N GLY A 286 15.78 -4.57 -26.97
CA GLY A 286 16.05 -3.78 -28.16
C GLY A 286 17.02 -2.63 -27.86
N ALA A 287 17.75 -2.19 -28.88
CA ALA A 287 18.76 -1.14 -28.78
C ALA A 287 18.53 -0.07 -29.84
N LEU A 288 18.21 1.15 -29.41
CA LEU A 288 17.87 2.30 -30.23
C LEU A 288 19.03 3.31 -30.30
N LEU A 289 19.24 3.90 -31.48
CA LEU A 289 20.19 4.99 -31.68
C LEU A 289 19.48 6.33 -31.55
N ASP A 290 19.83 7.11 -30.51
CA ASP A 290 19.36 8.48 -30.28
C ASP A 290 20.58 9.40 -30.23
N GLU A 291 20.80 10.18 -31.29
CA GLU A 291 21.94 11.10 -31.38
C GLU A 291 21.93 12.20 -30.30
N THR A 292 20.79 12.45 -29.65
CA THR A 292 20.69 13.39 -28.53
C THR A 292 21.24 12.84 -27.21
N LEU A 293 21.46 11.51 -27.14
CA LEU A 293 22.00 10.82 -25.98
C LEU A 293 23.51 10.53 -26.07
N ASN A 294 24.25 11.18 -26.96
CA ASN A 294 25.70 10.93 -27.08
C ASN A 294 26.43 11.29 -25.76
N GLY A 295 27.07 10.30 -25.12
CA GLY A 295 27.64 10.39 -23.76
C GLY A 295 26.75 9.84 -22.63
N THR A 296 25.50 9.48 -22.92
CA THR A 296 24.45 9.07 -21.97
C THR A 296 23.80 7.76 -22.43
N ILE A 297 23.31 6.94 -21.50
CA ILE A 297 22.42 5.81 -21.79
C ILE A 297 21.11 6.02 -21.05
N ARG A 298 19.99 5.86 -21.76
CA ARG A 298 18.65 5.72 -21.19
C ARG A 298 18.23 4.25 -21.28
N VAL A 299 17.70 3.72 -20.19
CA VAL A 299 17.19 2.35 -20.09
C VAL A 299 15.73 2.41 -19.66
N SER A 300 14.85 1.71 -20.39
CA SER A 300 13.47 1.46 -20.01
C SER A 300 13.22 -0.05 -19.89
N VAL A 301 12.44 -0.48 -18.90
CA VAL A 301 12.19 -1.89 -18.59
C VAL A 301 10.70 -2.09 -18.32
N VAL A 302 10.00 -2.88 -19.12
CA VAL A 302 8.65 -3.38 -18.75
C VAL A 302 8.81 -4.76 -18.14
N ALA A 303 8.39 -4.91 -16.88
CA ALA A 303 8.33 -6.19 -16.18
C ALA A 303 6.87 -6.67 -16.12
N ALA A 304 6.61 -7.87 -16.62
CA ALA A 304 5.26 -8.39 -16.86
C ALA A 304 5.09 -9.83 -16.31
N GLY A 305 3.83 -10.28 -16.19
CA GLY A 305 3.51 -11.54 -15.52
C GLY A 305 3.48 -11.44 -13.99
N LEU A 306 3.45 -10.22 -13.43
CA LEU A 306 3.35 -9.98 -12.00
C LEU A 306 2.04 -10.59 -11.46
N ASP A 307 2.08 -11.20 -10.28
CA ASP A 307 1.05 -12.08 -9.66
C ASP A 307 0.83 -13.47 -10.30
N LYS A 308 1.46 -13.83 -11.43
CA LYS A 308 1.24 -15.16 -12.06
C LYS A 308 2.25 -16.21 -11.56
N LYS A 309 1.77 -17.44 -11.31
CA LYS A 309 2.65 -18.61 -11.07
C LYS A 309 3.46 -18.91 -12.34
N PRO A 310 4.77 -19.22 -12.24
CA PRO A 310 5.62 -19.42 -13.41
C PRO A 310 5.10 -20.57 -14.28
N VAL A 311 4.74 -20.23 -15.52
CA VAL A 311 4.43 -21.21 -16.57
C VAL A 311 5.73 -21.50 -17.31
N LYS A 312 6.10 -22.78 -17.45
CA LYS A 312 7.18 -23.14 -18.37
C LYS A 312 6.70 -22.89 -19.79
N VAL A 313 7.28 -21.90 -20.46
CA VAL A 313 7.18 -21.76 -21.91
C VAL A 313 8.08 -22.81 -22.52
N GLU A 314 7.52 -23.74 -23.30
CA GLU A 314 8.32 -24.67 -24.09
C GLU A 314 8.93 -23.91 -25.27
N ALA A 315 10.25 -23.99 -25.42
CA ALA A 315 10.97 -23.20 -26.42
C ALA A 315 10.60 -23.62 -27.85
N PRO A 316 10.41 -22.66 -28.79
CA PRO A 316 10.13 -22.98 -30.18
C PRO A 316 11.32 -23.71 -30.81
N ILE A 317 11.02 -24.69 -31.67
CA ILE A 317 12.03 -25.56 -32.30
C ILE A 317 12.78 -24.76 -33.38
N THR A 318 14.04 -24.41 -33.13
CA THR A 318 14.90 -23.79 -34.13
C THR A 318 15.17 -24.78 -35.26
N ALA A 319 14.72 -24.44 -36.48
CA ALA A 319 14.93 -25.27 -37.66
C ALA A 319 16.27 -24.95 -38.33
N GLU A 320 17.17 -25.92 -38.47
CA GLU A 320 18.27 -25.80 -39.42
C GLU A 320 18.76 -27.13 -40.02
N GLN A 321 19.22 -27.03 -41.26
CA GLN A 321 20.05 -27.95 -42.03
C GLN A 321 19.48 -29.32 -42.44
N ALA A 322 19.65 -29.62 -43.73
CA ALA A 322 19.28 -30.87 -44.36
C ALA A 322 20.49 -31.56 -45.01
N THR A 323 20.29 -32.86 -45.27
CA THR A 323 20.91 -33.77 -46.27
C THR A 323 21.92 -34.81 -45.74
N PRO A 324 22.08 -35.99 -46.39
CA PRO A 324 21.26 -36.60 -47.47
C PRO A 324 20.78 -38.06 -47.20
N GLU A 325 19.89 -38.52 -48.08
CA GLU A 325 19.63 -39.90 -48.56
C GLU A 325 19.83 -41.15 -47.66
N ALA A 326 18.73 -41.89 -47.45
CA ALA A 326 18.67 -43.33 -47.73
C ALA A 326 17.20 -43.80 -47.94
N SER A 327 17.03 -44.90 -48.68
CA SER A 327 15.77 -45.64 -48.95
C SER A 327 16.15 -47.15 -49.06
N PRO A 328 15.21 -48.14 -49.07
CA PRO A 328 13.79 -48.07 -49.41
C PRO A 328 12.86 -48.94 -48.50
N GLU A 329 11.71 -49.37 -49.05
CA GLU A 329 10.73 -50.37 -48.59
C GLU A 329 9.66 -49.97 -47.55
N ALA A 330 8.47 -50.60 -47.51
CA ALA A 330 7.47 -50.87 -48.57
C ALA A 330 6.18 -51.50 -47.99
N GLY A 331 5.10 -50.71 -47.85
CA GLY A 331 3.70 -51.13 -47.95
C GLY A 331 3.06 -52.08 -46.92
N LYS A 332 1.88 -51.67 -46.41
CA LYS A 332 0.60 -52.41 -46.58
C LYS A 332 -0.61 -51.69 -45.94
N ALA A 333 -1.75 -51.74 -46.63
CA ALA A 333 -3.10 -51.72 -46.04
C ALA A 333 -3.67 -53.16 -46.08
N PRO A 334 -4.71 -53.48 -45.29
CA PRO A 334 -6.12 -53.33 -45.69
C PRO A 334 -6.96 -52.58 -44.59
N ALA A 335 -8.24 -52.16 -44.73
CA ALA A 335 -9.48 -52.81 -45.20
C ALA A 335 -9.86 -54.07 -44.38
N GLU A 336 -11.11 -54.42 -44.05
CA GLU A 336 -12.48 -53.82 -44.06
C GLU A 336 -13.13 -54.29 -42.71
N GLU A 337 -14.28 -53.88 -42.16
CA GLU A 337 -15.70 -53.74 -42.58
C GLU A 337 -16.36 -52.76 -41.55
N ALA A 338 -17.41 -51.95 -41.78
CA ALA A 338 -18.68 -52.10 -42.50
C ALA A 338 -19.79 -52.86 -41.73
N ASP A 339 -20.79 -52.12 -41.22
CA ASP A 339 -22.20 -52.53 -41.23
C ASP A 339 -23.12 -51.29 -41.35
N LEU A 340 -24.35 -51.49 -41.81
CA LEU A 340 -25.33 -50.47 -42.23
C LEU A 340 -26.55 -50.45 -41.25
N LEU A 341 -27.49 -49.51 -41.26
CA LEU A 341 -28.53 -49.34 -42.29
C LEU A 341 -29.33 -48.01 -42.17
N GLU A 342 -29.80 -47.58 -43.34
CA GLU A 342 -30.83 -46.56 -43.64
C GLU A 342 -32.26 -47.06 -43.26
N ALA A 343 -33.40 -46.34 -43.35
CA ALA A 343 -33.85 -44.93 -43.47
C ALA A 343 -35.33 -44.90 -42.95
N GLY A 344 -36.06 -43.79 -42.74
CA GLY A 344 -36.57 -42.83 -43.74
C GLY A 344 -37.95 -42.23 -43.30
N PRO A 345 -38.53 -41.26 -44.04
CA PRO A 345 -39.67 -40.38 -43.61
C PRO A 345 -40.99 -40.73 -44.36
N PRO A 346 -42.04 -39.87 -44.57
CA PRO A 346 -42.35 -38.47 -44.16
C PRO A 346 -43.80 -38.34 -43.56
N ASP A 347 -44.67 -37.29 -43.62
CA ASP A 347 -44.73 -35.94 -44.26
C ASP A 347 -45.84 -35.03 -43.64
N GLU A 348 -46.01 -33.79 -44.15
CA GLU A 348 -47.16 -32.84 -44.06
C GLU A 348 -47.56 -32.23 -42.67
N GLY A 349 -48.20 -31.05 -42.54
CA GLY A 349 -48.54 -29.98 -43.52
C GLY A 349 -49.56 -28.91 -42.97
N PHE A 350 -49.73 -27.79 -43.71
CA PHE A 350 -50.84 -26.78 -43.69
C PHE A 350 -50.99 -25.65 -42.62
N LEU A 351 -50.89 -24.39 -43.11
CA LEU A 351 -51.75 -23.17 -42.90
C LEU A 351 -52.09 -22.60 -41.47
N SER A 352 -52.39 -21.29 -41.24
CA SER A 352 -52.54 -20.09 -42.10
C SER A 352 -52.14 -18.74 -41.44
N GLU A 353 -51.97 -17.74 -42.31
CA GLU A 353 -52.29 -16.29 -42.22
C GLU A 353 -53.60 -15.91 -41.44
N ALA A 354 -53.96 -14.66 -41.06
CA ALA A 354 -53.35 -13.31 -41.18
C ALA A 354 -54.10 -12.24 -40.29
N HIS A 355 -53.55 -11.01 -40.18
CA HIS A 355 -54.14 -9.63 -40.09
C HIS A 355 -55.51 -9.35 -39.37
N ALA A 356 -55.82 -8.18 -38.78
CA ALA A 356 -55.09 -6.96 -38.38
C ALA A 356 -56.05 -5.96 -37.64
N HIS A 357 -55.55 -4.76 -37.25
CA HIS A 357 -56.26 -3.57 -36.71
C HIS A 357 -56.93 -3.73 -35.32
N GLU A 358 -56.81 -2.86 -34.30
CA GLU A 358 -56.62 -1.39 -34.14
C GLU A 358 -57.92 -0.69 -33.70
N THR A 359 -57.93 -0.16 -32.47
CA THR A 359 -58.68 1.04 -32.04
C THR A 359 -58.05 1.60 -30.75
N ALA A 360 -58.09 2.93 -30.57
CA ALA A 360 -57.80 3.60 -29.29
C ALA A 360 -58.95 3.34 -28.26
N ASP A 361 -58.86 3.68 -26.97
CA ASP A 361 -58.87 5.08 -26.51
C ASP A 361 -58.29 5.32 -25.09
N ASN A 362 -58.13 6.60 -24.76
CA ASN A 362 -57.58 7.22 -23.55
C ASN A 362 -58.14 6.73 -22.19
N LEU A 363 -57.28 6.62 -21.15
CA LEU A 363 -57.63 6.92 -19.75
C LEU A 363 -56.42 7.47 -18.94
N PHE A 364 -56.50 8.75 -18.58
CA PHE A 364 -55.78 9.51 -17.52
C PHE A 364 -54.26 9.42 -17.32
N PHE A 365 -53.60 10.53 -17.67
CA PHE A 365 -52.32 10.98 -17.12
C PHE A 365 -52.52 11.59 -15.72
N THR A 366 -51.63 11.32 -14.75
CA THR A 366 -51.55 12.06 -13.48
C THR A 366 -50.24 12.85 -13.40
N PRO A 367 -50.25 14.17 -13.17
CA PRO A 367 -49.02 14.95 -13.09
C PRO A 367 -48.25 14.69 -11.79
N GLU A 368 -46.92 14.69 -11.87
CA GLU A 368 -46.05 14.74 -10.69
C GLU A 368 -46.17 16.10 -9.98
N PRO A 369 -46.04 16.17 -8.64
CA PRO A 369 -46.10 17.43 -7.91
C PRO A 369 -44.79 18.24 -8.05
N GLU A 370 -44.93 19.53 -8.35
CA GLU A 370 -43.79 20.46 -8.40
C GLU A 370 -43.08 20.60 -7.04
N PRO A 371 -41.75 20.83 -7.02
CA PRO A 371 -41.00 21.06 -5.79
C PRO A 371 -41.36 22.41 -5.16
N LEU A 372 -41.76 22.39 -3.88
CA LEU A 372 -42.11 23.60 -3.13
C LEU A 372 -40.93 24.59 -3.00
N PRO A 373 -41.17 25.91 -3.13
CA PRO A 373 -40.13 26.91 -2.97
C PRO A 373 -39.63 27.01 -1.52
N PRO A 374 -38.36 27.39 -1.29
CA PRO A 374 -37.80 27.50 0.06
C PRO A 374 -38.46 28.63 0.87
N PRO A 375 -38.62 28.47 2.20
CA PRO A 375 -39.25 29.47 3.05
C PRO A 375 -38.40 30.76 3.15
N PRO A 376 -39.04 31.94 3.25
CA PRO A 376 -38.35 33.22 3.20
C PRO A 376 -37.43 33.44 4.41
N GLN A 377 -36.18 33.82 4.13
CA GLN A 377 -35.19 34.17 5.15
C GLN A 377 -35.63 35.44 5.89
N LYS A 378 -35.68 35.38 7.23
CA LYS A 378 -35.91 36.57 8.06
C LYS A 378 -34.63 37.41 8.12
N PRO A 379 -34.69 38.74 7.96
CA PRO A 379 -33.50 39.59 7.99
C PRO A 379 -32.80 39.52 9.36
N GLY A 380 -31.47 39.38 9.32
CA GLY A 380 -30.64 39.27 10.52
C GLY A 380 -30.64 40.56 11.35
N ARG A 381 -30.65 40.44 12.68
CA ARG A 381 -30.37 41.58 13.56
C ARG A 381 -28.89 41.95 13.47
N PRO A 382 -28.55 43.25 13.41
CA PRO A 382 -27.15 43.68 13.33
C PRO A 382 -26.38 43.36 14.62
N ILE A 383 -25.14 42.93 14.46
CA ILE A 383 -24.18 42.74 15.56
C ILE A 383 -23.59 44.12 15.91
N PRO A 384 -23.63 44.57 17.19
CA PRO A 384 -22.95 45.80 17.60
C PRO A 384 -21.42 45.66 17.47
N GLY A 385 -20.76 46.68 16.92
CA GLY A 385 -19.30 46.73 16.81
C GLY A 385 -18.59 46.91 18.17
N PRO A 386 -17.26 46.67 18.22
CA PRO A 386 -16.50 46.70 19.48
C PRO A 386 -16.38 48.12 20.07
N GLY A 387 -16.89 48.29 21.29
CA GLY A 387 -16.65 49.47 22.13
C GLY A 387 -15.28 49.42 22.84
N PRO A 388 -14.74 50.57 23.28
CA PRO A 388 -13.34 50.67 23.72
C PRO A 388 -13.06 50.16 25.14
N TRP A 389 -11.83 49.66 25.32
CA TRP A 389 -11.26 49.25 26.61
C TRP A 389 -11.13 50.41 27.62
N ARG A 390 -11.34 50.11 28.91
CA ARG A 390 -10.87 50.90 30.07
C ARG A 390 -10.57 49.96 31.25
N GLY A 391 -9.53 50.27 32.04
CA GLY A 391 -9.42 49.80 33.44
C GLY A 391 -8.47 48.63 33.73
N SER A 392 -7.16 48.84 33.56
CA SER A 392 -6.10 48.12 34.31
C SER A 392 -6.16 48.49 35.82
N PRO A 393 -5.50 47.78 36.79
CA PRO A 393 -4.06 47.47 36.75
C PRO A 393 -3.60 46.10 37.34
N SER A 394 -2.29 45.91 37.25
CA SER A 394 -1.44 44.79 37.72
C SER A 394 -1.36 44.55 39.24
N VAL A 395 -1.02 43.32 39.64
CA VAL A 395 0.14 42.98 40.53
C VAL A 395 0.74 41.63 40.06
N ALA A 396 2.01 41.35 40.37
CA ALA A 396 2.78 40.19 39.91
C ALA A 396 2.91 39.05 40.96
N LEU A 397 3.64 37.99 40.60
CA LEU A 397 3.87 36.74 41.34
C LEU A 397 4.21 36.91 42.85
N SER A 398 3.75 35.98 43.70
CA SER A 398 4.64 34.93 44.27
C SER A 398 4.02 34.03 45.36
N SER A 399 4.52 32.79 45.41
CA SER A 399 4.73 31.95 46.62
C SER A 399 3.56 31.15 47.27
N LEU A 400 4.00 30.09 47.96
CA LEU A 400 3.33 29.24 48.97
C LEU A 400 2.14 28.36 48.49
N PHE A 401 2.25 27.03 48.47
CA PHE A 401 2.39 26.03 49.55
C PHE A 401 1.13 25.80 50.41
N GLY A 402 0.60 24.58 50.33
CA GLY A 402 0.15 23.83 51.51
C GLY A 402 -1.32 23.37 51.56
N ARG A 403 -1.50 22.07 51.89
CA ARG A 403 -2.77 21.38 52.21
C ARG A 403 -3.67 21.18 50.96
N GLY A 404 -4.26 20.01 50.69
CA GLY A 404 -4.59 18.84 51.52
C GLY A 404 -6.13 18.73 51.63
N ILE A 405 -6.79 17.56 51.59
CA ILE A 405 -6.45 16.27 52.21
C ILE A 405 -7.16 15.07 51.50
N ASN A 406 -6.50 13.90 51.55
CA ASN A 406 -6.94 12.50 51.42
C ASN A 406 -8.39 12.12 51.04
N LEU A 407 -8.48 11.15 50.12
CA LEU A 407 -9.29 9.90 50.14
C LEU A 407 -8.73 9.02 48.98
N ILE A 408 -8.42 7.72 49.08
CA ILE A 408 -8.78 6.62 50.01
C ILE A 408 -7.50 5.81 50.40
N LYS A 409 -7.50 5.16 51.59
CA LYS A 409 -6.61 4.04 51.94
C LYS A 409 -7.37 2.72 51.80
N GLY A 410 -6.73 1.63 51.35
CA GLY A 410 -7.19 0.28 51.72
C GLY A 410 -7.05 -0.86 50.71
N ALA A 411 -5.83 -1.18 50.27
CA ALA A 411 -5.47 -2.53 49.79
C ALA A 411 -3.94 -2.71 49.77
N LYS A 412 -3.39 -3.31 50.83
CA LYS A 412 -2.07 -3.94 50.80
C LYS A 412 -2.28 -5.41 51.15
N ASP A 413 -1.73 -6.31 50.34
CA ASP A 413 -0.82 -7.36 50.81
C ASP A 413 -0.27 -8.18 49.60
N ALA A 414 0.62 -9.13 49.90
CA ALA A 414 1.17 -10.11 48.96
C ALA A 414 2.09 -9.62 47.81
N MET A 415 3.21 -8.98 48.17
CA MET A 415 4.54 -9.47 47.74
C MET A 415 5.63 -8.97 48.71
N LYS A 416 6.45 -9.88 49.25
CA LYS A 416 7.63 -9.52 50.06
C LYS A 416 8.88 -9.44 49.17
N PRO A 417 9.77 -8.45 49.36
CA PRO A 417 11.17 -8.61 48.99
C PRO A 417 11.80 -9.75 49.84
N LEU A 418 12.75 -10.47 49.26
CA LEU A 418 13.64 -11.36 50.01
C LEU A 418 14.85 -10.53 50.47
N ASP A 419 14.94 -10.25 51.77
CA ASP A 419 16.14 -9.64 52.36
C ASP A 419 17.32 -10.62 52.28
N GLY A 420 18.29 -10.30 51.43
CA GLY A 420 19.48 -11.11 51.17
C GLY A 420 20.77 -10.38 51.54
N GLY A 421 21.11 -10.42 52.83
CA GLY A 421 22.43 -10.13 53.43
C GLY A 421 23.36 -9.12 52.71
N GLY A 422 23.47 -7.91 53.27
CA GLY A 422 24.43 -6.91 52.78
C GLY A 422 25.88 -7.40 52.80
N LYS A 423 26.58 -7.17 51.68
CA LYS A 423 28.03 -7.15 51.55
C LYS A 423 28.43 -5.87 50.83
N ASP A 424 29.58 -5.31 51.18
CA ASP A 424 30.21 -4.27 50.36
C ASP A 424 30.52 -4.82 48.96
N SER A 425 30.07 -4.10 47.93
CA SER A 425 30.29 -4.47 46.52
C SER A 425 30.57 -3.23 45.67
N SER A 426 31.71 -2.59 45.93
CA SER A 426 32.30 -1.52 45.10
C SER A 426 32.79 -2.00 43.71
N GLU A 427 32.18 -3.05 43.16
CA GLU A 427 32.55 -3.73 41.91
C GLU A 427 31.49 -3.60 40.80
N ASP A 428 30.23 -3.26 41.11
CA ASP A 428 29.14 -3.16 40.11
C ASP A 428 29.23 -1.89 39.23
N ASP A 429 30.04 -0.88 39.59
CA ASP A 429 30.09 0.42 38.89
C ASP A 429 30.77 0.39 37.50
N ARG A 430 30.93 -0.80 36.91
CA ARG A 430 31.38 -1.03 35.52
C ARG A 430 30.39 -1.88 34.70
N SER A 431 29.25 -2.29 35.26
CA SER A 431 28.25 -3.04 34.51
C SER A 431 27.56 -2.16 33.45
N PRO A 432 27.42 -2.64 32.19
CA PRO A 432 26.82 -1.85 31.12
C PRO A 432 25.33 -1.59 31.41
N VAL A 433 24.84 -0.43 30.97
CA VAL A 433 23.40 -0.14 30.92
C VAL A 433 22.82 -0.89 29.75
N LEU A 434 22.17 -2.01 30.03
CA LEU A 434 21.45 -2.83 29.05
C LEU A 434 20.06 -2.23 28.87
N VAL A 435 19.68 -1.94 27.63
CA VAL A 435 18.41 -1.30 27.28
C VAL A 435 17.66 -2.15 26.27
N GLY A 436 16.43 -2.53 26.59
CA GLY A 436 15.48 -3.08 25.63
C GLY A 436 14.60 -1.96 25.07
N PHE A 437 14.47 -1.91 23.75
CA PHE A 437 13.88 -0.78 23.02
C PHE A 437 12.88 -1.28 21.98
N ASP A 438 11.71 -0.64 21.90
CA ASP A 438 10.61 -1.01 20.99
C ASP A 438 10.02 0.24 20.31
N PHE A 439 10.00 0.24 18.97
CA PHE A 439 9.74 1.40 18.11
C PHE A 439 8.29 1.47 17.61
N GLY A 440 7.32 1.61 18.53
CA GLY A 440 5.93 1.84 18.14
C GLY A 440 5.69 3.20 17.48
N THR A 441 4.86 3.21 16.43
CA THR A 441 4.59 4.38 15.56
C THR A 441 3.96 5.56 16.30
N ALA A 442 3.14 5.29 17.32
CA ALA A 442 2.53 6.27 18.21
C ALA A 442 3.23 6.38 19.58
N TRP A 443 3.78 5.26 20.08
CA TRP A 443 4.40 5.14 21.40
C TRP A 443 5.62 4.23 21.34
N THR A 444 6.78 4.73 21.75
CA THR A 444 8.02 3.97 21.92
C THR A 444 8.11 3.46 23.35
N ALA A 445 8.43 2.18 23.54
CA ALA A 445 8.61 1.58 24.86
C ALA A 445 10.08 1.24 25.12
N VAL A 446 10.53 1.53 26.35
CA VAL A 446 11.93 1.34 26.76
C VAL A 446 12.01 0.80 28.18
N VAL A 447 12.85 -0.20 28.37
CA VAL A 447 13.22 -0.76 29.68
C VAL A 447 14.73 -0.89 29.81
N SER A 448 15.26 -0.88 31.05
CA SER A 448 16.69 -1.13 31.28
C SER A 448 16.97 -1.95 32.54
N ASN A 449 18.16 -2.57 32.60
CA ASN A 449 18.63 -3.33 33.76
C ASN A 449 18.75 -2.48 35.05
N ARG A 450 18.77 -1.14 34.95
CA ARG A 450 18.73 -0.21 36.10
C ARG A 450 17.30 0.18 36.54
N GLY A 451 16.29 -0.58 36.12
CA GLY A 451 14.91 -0.44 36.60
C GLY A 451 14.11 0.70 35.96
N HIS A 452 14.65 1.41 34.97
CA HIS A 452 13.84 2.33 34.17
C HIS A 452 12.86 1.54 33.29
N LYS A 453 11.59 1.93 33.31
CA LYS A 453 10.51 1.47 32.43
C LYS A 453 9.70 2.69 31.99
N LYS A 454 9.59 2.94 30.69
CA LYS A 454 8.90 4.13 30.13
C LYS A 454 8.18 3.82 28.83
N LEU A 455 7.02 4.45 28.66
CA LEU A 455 6.33 4.61 27.39
C LEU A 455 6.42 6.10 27.01
N ILE A 456 6.88 6.42 25.80
CA ILE A 456 7.16 7.78 25.34
C ILE A 456 6.50 7.98 23.97
N ARG A 457 5.61 8.97 23.85
CA ARG A 457 4.90 9.24 22.60
C ARG A 457 5.88 9.56 21.46
N THR A 458 5.77 8.86 20.34
CA THR A 458 6.71 8.92 19.21
C THR A 458 6.46 10.18 18.36
N VAL A 459 6.81 11.34 18.92
CA VAL A 459 6.59 12.66 18.31
C VAL A 459 7.64 13.68 18.75
N VAL A 460 7.99 14.57 17.82
CA VAL A 460 8.85 15.74 18.05
C VAL A 460 8.10 16.99 17.58
N GLY A 461 8.04 18.02 18.42
CA GLY A 461 7.39 19.30 18.11
C GLY A 461 8.43 20.40 17.87
N TYR A 462 8.49 20.93 16.66
CA TYR A 462 9.34 22.07 16.31
C TYR A 462 8.57 23.39 16.40
N PRO A 463 9.17 24.51 16.81
CA PRO A 463 8.44 25.78 16.91
C PRO A 463 7.97 26.26 15.54
N LYS A 464 6.71 26.71 15.43
CA LYS A 464 6.16 27.29 14.19
C LYS A 464 6.82 28.62 13.79
N ASP A 465 7.37 29.34 14.77
CA ASP A 465 8.00 30.65 14.60
C ASP A 465 8.88 31.01 15.82
N VAL A 466 9.53 32.17 15.77
CA VAL A 466 10.47 32.67 16.80
C VAL A 466 9.78 33.02 18.13
N ILE A 467 8.49 33.36 18.14
CA ILE A 467 7.73 33.64 19.36
C ILE A 467 7.46 32.31 20.07
N ASN A 468 7.01 31.30 19.32
CA ASN A 468 6.81 29.94 19.82
C ASN A 468 8.13 29.30 20.30
N ALA A 469 9.25 29.54 19.62
CA ALA A 469 10.57 29.11 20.10
C ALA A 469 10.94 29.73 21.47
N LYS A 470 10.66 31.02 21.67
CA LYS A 470 10.87 31.70 22.96
C LYS A 470 9.92 31.20 24.05
N LEU A 471 8.67 30.88 23.70
CA LEU A 471 7.66 30.36 24.63
C LEU A 471 8.05 28.98 25.19
N MET A 472 8.65 28.12 24.37
CA MET A 472 9.06 26.77 24.80
C MET A 472 10.38 26.73 25.56
N GLY A 473 11.26 27.72 25.36
CA GLY A 473 12.62 27.73 25.93
C GLY A 473 13.54 26.63 25.40
N ALA A 474 13.16 25.95 24.30
CA ALA A 474 13.88 24.82 23.71
C ALA A 474 13.75 24.83 22.17
N PRO A 475 14.74 24.29 21.42
CA PRO A 475 14.70 24.25 19.96
C PRO A 475 13.63 23.27 19.41
N PHE A 476 13.24 22.29 20.21
CA PHE A 476 12.15 21.35 19.96
C PHE A 476 11.64 20.77 21.28
N LEU A 477 10.42 20.22 21.27
CA LEU A 477 9.83 19.42 22.34
C LEU A 477 9.67 17.97 21.88
N ILE A 478 9.58 17.02 22.81
CA ILE A 478 9.47 15.58 22.51
C ILE A 478 8.40 14.94 23.41
N GLY A 479 7.70 13.93 22.88
CA GLY A 479 6.68 13.18 23.61
C GLY A 479 5.47 14.03 23.98
N GLU A 480 4.86 13.75 25.13
CA GLU A 480 3.66 14.46 25.58
C GLU A 480 3.85 15.98 25.66
N LYS A 481 5.05 16.50 26.00
CA LYS A 481 5.29 17.96 26.02
C LYS A 481 5.09 18.61 24.65
N ALA A 482 5.47 17.92 23.57
CA ALA A 482 5.17 18.40 22.22
C ALA A 482 3.66 18.34 21.93
N TYR A 483 3.00 17.26 22.38
CA TYR A 483 1.59 17.03 22.13
C TYR A 483 0.65 17.97 22.91
N GLU A 484 0.97 18.27 24.18
CA GLU A 484 0.35 19.32 24.98
C GLU A 484 0.46 20.69 24.28
N MET A 485 1.63 21.00 23.73
CA MET A 485 1.90 22.25 23.02
C MET A 485 1.53 22.24 21.52
N ARG A 486 0.76 21.27 21.01
CA ARG A 486 0.47 21.08 19.57
C ARG A 486 -0.11 22.29 18.82
N SER A 487 -0.74 23.22 19.52
CA SER A 487 -1.16 24.51 18.96
C SER A 487 0.03 25.39 18.50
N TYR A 488 1.17 25.28 19.18
CA TYR A 488 2.37 26.12 19.05
C TYR A 488 3.50 25.46 18.25
N VAL A 489 3.45 24.13 18.03
CA VAL A 489 4.48 23.35 17.34
C VAL A 489 4.02 22.65 16.05
N ASP A 490 4.93 22.55 15.09
CA ASP A 490 4.91 21.61 13.97
C ASP A 490 5.24 20.21 14.52
N LEU A 491 4.22 19.34 14.65
CA LEU A 491 4.39 17.97 15.12
C LEU A 491 4.91 17.07 13.99
N ARG A 492 6.00 16.36 14.25
CA ARG A 492 6.57 15.36 13.33
C ARG A 492 6.65 14.00 14.02
N HIS A 493 6.25 12.98 13.29
CA HIS A 493 6.19 11.59 13.74
C HIS A 493 7.23 10.78 12.97
N PRO A 494 8.46 10.60 13.48
CA PRO A 494 9.56 10.00 12.71
C PRO A 494 9.33 8.54 12.30
N LEU A 495 8.28 7.90 12.85
CA LEU A 495 7.93 6.49 12.65
C LEU A 495 6.42 6.30 12.34
N SER A 496 5.72 7.33 11.85
CA SER A 496 4.28 7.19 11.50
C SER A 496 4.02 6.10 10.44
N GLU A 497 5.01 5.90 9.58
CA GLU A 497 5.04 4.96 8.45
C GLU A 497 5.56 3.55 8.83
N GLY A 498 5.74 3.26 10.12
CA GLY A 498 6.41 2.06 10.61
C GLY A 498 7.90 2.32 10.87
N VAL A 499 8.77 1.44 10.34
CA VAL A 499 10.22 1.53 10.54
C VAL A 499 10.82 2.71 9.77
N LEU A 500 11.89 3.30 10.30
CA LEU A 500 12.62 4.42 9.70
C LEU A 500 13.02 4.12 8.23
N ARG A 501 12.77 5.08 7.34
CA ARG A 501 13.12 5.02 5.91
C ARG A 501 14.37 5.87 5.66
N GLU A 502 15.40 5.31 5.02
CA GLU A 502 16.71 6.00 4.86
C GLU A 502 16.65 7.26 3.98
N TYR A 503 15.64 7.38 3.12
CA TYR A 503 15.59 8.39 2.05
C TYR A 503 15.04 9.77 2.47
N VAL A 504 14.73 10.00 3.75
CA VAL A 504 14.19 11.29 4.24
C VAL A 504 15.05 11.84 5.38
N GLU A 505 16.06 12.63 5.03
CA GLU A 505 17.04 13.21 5.98
C GLU A 505 16.39 13.89 7.20
N ARG A 506 15.29 14.63 6.99
CA ARG A 506 14.59 15.34 8.07
C ARG A 506 13.87 14.41 9.05
N ASP A 507 13.47 13.22 8.61
CA ASP A 507 12.82 12.23 9.47
C ASP A 507 13.88 11.43 10.23
N VAL A 508 15.04 11.17 9.61
CA VAL A 508 16.24 10.65 10.28
C VAL A 508 16.75 11.64 11.35
N GLU A 509 16.83 12.94 11.03
CA GLU A 509 17.17 14.00 12.00
C GLU A 509 16.15 14.08 13.15
N THR A 510 14.85 14.02 12.82
CA THR A 510 13.77 13.99 13.81
C THR A 510 13.86 12.76 14.71
N ALA A 511 14.16 11.58 14.15
CA ALA A 511 14.41 10.36 14.90
C ALA A 511 15.66 10.46 15.78
N ARG A 512 16.74 11.11 15.31
CA ARG A 512 17.95 11.35 16.11
C ARG A 512 17.67 12.25 17.30
N HIS A 513 16.88 13.31 17.13
CA HIS A 513 16.41 14.12 18.26
C HIS A 513 15.59 13.30 19.26
N PHE A 514 14.70 12.44 18.76
CA PHE A 514 13.90 11.53 19.58
C PHE A 514 14.76 10.54 20.38
N VAL A 515 15.61 9.74 19.72
CA VAL A 515 16.47 8.73 20.36
C VAL A 515 17.44 9.36 21.37
N ASN A 516 18.08 10.48 21.02
CA ASN A 516 18.97 11.24 21.90
C ASN A 516 18.26 11.68 23.21
N HIS A 517 17.01 12.14 23.09
CA HIS A 517 16.17 12.46 24.26
C HIS A 517 15.82 11.22 25.07
N VAL A 518 15.38 10.14 24.41
CA VAL A 518 15.00 8.88 25.06
C VAL A 518 16.16 8.30 25.87
N ILE A 519 17.35 8.17 25.27
CA ILE A 519 18.58 7.68 25.92
C ILE A 519 19.00 8.59 27.08
N LYS A 520 19.03 9.93 26.90
CA LYS A 520 19.30 10.87 28.00
C LYS A 520 18.29 10.77 29.13
N SER A 521 17.05 10.43 28.84
CA SER A 521 16.01 10.23 29.85
C SER A 521 16.24 8.99 30.72
N LEU A 522 17.09 8.05 30.31
CA LEU A 522 17.54 6.91 31.13
C LEU A 522 18.61 7.31 32.18
N PHE A 523 18.93 8.61 32.28
CA PHE A 523 19.91 9.17 33.21
C PHE A 523 21.23 8.38 33.33
N PRO A 524 21.89 8.03 32.20
CA PRO A 524 23.17 7.34 32.25
C PRO A 524 24.21 8.19 33.00
N ARG A 525 25.06 7.54 33.81
CA ARG A 525 26.26 8.19 34.37
C ARG A 525 27.23 8.48 33.21
N PRO A 526 28.06 9.54 33.24
CA PRO A 526 28.93 9.92 32.11
C PRO A 526 29.88 8.82 31.61
N GLU A 527 30.24 7.85 32.46
CA GLU A 527 31.14 6.72 32.14
C GLU A 527 30.38 5.38 31.98
N SER A 528 29.05 5.38 32.00
CA SER A 528 28.25 4.16 31.81
C SER A 528 28.15 3.78 30.33
N ARG A 529 28.84 2.69 29.95
CA ARG A 529 28.65 2.01 28.67
C ARG A 529 27.18 1.66 28.46
N ILE A 530 26.58 2.07 27.34
CA ILE A 530 25.17 1.82 26.99
C ILE A 530 25.10 0.79 25.86
N CYS A 531 24.36 -0.30 26.06
CA CYS A 531 24.17 -1.35 25.06
C CYS A 531 22.66 -1.53 24.82
N VAL A 532 22.20 -1.34 23.58
CA VAL A 532 20.77 -1.32 23.24
C VAL A 532 20.39 -2.49 22.33
N MET A 533 19.35 -3.21 22.69
CA MET A 533 18.71 -4.20 21.83
C MET A 533 17.35 -3.68 21.38
N VAL A 534 17.16 -3.58 20.07
CA VAL A 534 16.04 -2.90 19.42
C VAL A 534 15.15 -3.91 18.70
N GLY A 535 13.85 -3.91 19.01
CA GLY A 535 12.85 -4.64 18.25
C GLY A 535 12.54 -3.97 16.90
N VAL A 536 12.39 -4.79 15.86
CA VAL A 536 11.79 -4.41 14.58
C VAL A 536 10.86 -5.51 14.05
N PRO A 537 9.88 -5.22 13.19
CA PRO A 537 9.03 -6.25 12.60
C PRO A 537 9.89 -7.21 11.77
N ALA A 538 9.60 -8.51 11.76
CA ALA A 538 10.43 -9.49 11.05
C ALA A 538 10.59 -9.18 9.54
N ARG A 539 9.57 -8.53 8.95
CA ARG A 539 9.55 -8.03 7.56
C ARG A 539 10.33 -6.74 7.31
N ALA A 540 10.98 -6.14 8.31
CA ALA A 540 11.81 -4.95 8.13
C ALA A 540 12.95 -5.23 7.13
N SER A 541 13.13 -4.34 6.16
CA SER A 541 14.19 -4.49 5.15
C SER A 541 15.58 -4.35 5.78
N GLU A 542 16.61 -4.94 5.14
CA GLU A 542 18.00 -4.79 5.60
C GLU A 542 18.41 -3.31 5.68
N GLY A 543 18.00 -2.48 4.71
CA GLY A 543 18.20 -1.03 4.75
C GLY A 543 17.50 -0.37 5.95
N SER A 544 16.28 -0.79 6.30
CA SER A 544 15.58 -0.31 7.51
C SER A 544 16.28 -0.71 8.81
N LYS A 545 16.89 -1.89 8.87
CA LYS A 545 17.71 -2.34 10.02
C LYS A 545 19.00 -1.52 10.11
N ILE A 546 19.69 -1.32 8.98
CA ILE A 546 20.88 -0.46 8.86
C ILE A 546 20.57 0.98 9.27
N ALA A 547 19.40 1.52 8.89
CA ALA A 547 18.92 2.83 9.30
C ALA A 547 18.84 2.98 10.83
N ILE A 548 18.32 1.96 11.52
CA ILE A 548 18.22 1.93 12.98
C ILE A 548 19.61 1.82 13.62
N LEU A 549 20.51 0.98 13.12
CA LEU A 549 21.88 0.87 13.63
C LEU A 549 22.62 2.22 13.50
N ARG A 550 22.47 2.90 12.35
CA ARG A 550 22.99 4.27 12.09
C ARG A 550 22.36 5.32 13.00
N LEU A 551 21.07 5.17 13.35
CA LEU A 551 20.33 6.09 14.22
C LEU A 551 20.86 6.09 15.67
N PHE A 552 21.24 4.93 16.21
CA PHE A 552 21.76 4.81 17.58
C PHE A 552 23.27 5.08 17.72
N LYS A 553 24.06 4.89 16.65
CA LYS A 553 25.53 4.91 16.64
C LYS A 553 26.21 6.02 17.46
N ASP A 554 25.67 7.24 17.44
CA ASP A 554 26.30 8.40 18.09
C ASP A 554 25.81 8.63 19.54
N PHE A 555 25.03 7.70 20.09
CA PHE A 555 24.39 7.83 21.41
C PHE A 555 24.62 6.63 22.34
N VAL A 556 25.18 5.52 21.83
CA VAL A 556 25.33 4.24 22.56
C VAL A 556 26.62 3.52 22.10
N ASP A 557 27.16 2.64 22.93
CA ASP A 557 28.40 1.90 22.66
C ASP A 557 28.17 0.61 21.84
N GLU A 558 26.99 0.02 21.95
CA GLU A 558 26.58 -1.21 21.25
C GLU A 558 25.11 -1.11 20.85
N VAL A 559 24.75 -1.55 19.65
CA VAL A 559 23.34 -1.67 19.22
C VAL A 559 23.12 -2.90 18.36
N GLN A 560 22.12 -3.73 18.75
CA GLN A 560 21.69 -4.89 17.96
C GLN A 560 20.19 -4.79 17.63
N VAL A 561 19.84 -5.07 16.38
CA VAL A 561 18.44 -5.15 15.91
C VAL A 561 17.99 -6.62 15.88
N ILE A 562 16.83 -6.92 16.47
CA ILE A 562 16.24 -8.27 16.59
C ILE A 562 14.74 -8.24 16.22
N SER A 563 14.21 -9.37 15.75
CA SER A 563 12.79 -9.53 15.38
C SER A 563 11.83 -9.43 16.57
N GLU A 564 10.85 -8.54 16.50
CA GLU A 564 9.75 -8.35 17.47
C GLU A 564 9.08 -9.67 17.92
N PRO A 565 8.53 -10.53 17.04
CA PRO A 565 7.90 -11.78 17.47
C PRO A 565 8.88 -12.73 18.18
N PHE A 566 10.17 -12.73 17.79
CA PHE A 566 11.19 -13.49 18.51
C PHE A 566 11.40 -12.94 19.93
N LEU A 567 11.49 -11.61 20.09
CA LEU A 567 11.65 -10.96 21.40
C LEU A 567 10.45 -11.22 22.31
N VAL A 568 9.23 -11.11 21.79
CA VAL A 568 7.99 -11.45 22.52
C VAL A 568 8.04 -12.88 23.02
N ALA A 569 8.36 -13.84 22.15
CA ALA A 569 8.48 -15.25 22.51
C ALA A 569 9.62 -15.52 23.51
N TYR A 570 10.76 -14.82 23.37
CA TYR A 570 11.89 -14.91 24.29
C TYR A 570 11.50 -14.43 25.69
N GLY A 571 10.82 -13.28 25.77
CA GLY A 571 10.24 -12.73 27.00
C GLY A 571 9.34 -13.74 27.70
N GLN A 572 8.34 -14.27 26.98
CA GLN A 572 7.37 -15.25 27.48
C GLN A 572 7.93 -16.67 27.70
N GLY A 573 9.17 -16.97 27.29
CA GLY A 573 9.74 -18.33 27.36
C GLY A 573 9.12 -19.33 26.37
N LYS A 574 8.47 -18.84 25.31
CA LYS A 574 7.68 -19.61 24.33
C LYS A 574 8.36 -19.68 22.95
N LEU A 575 9.68 -19.91 22.90
CA LEU A 575 10.45 -19.96 21.64
C LEU A 575 10.20 -21.20 20.78
N ILE A 576 9.77 -22.31 21.38
CA ILE A 576 9.65 -23.62 20.73
C ILE A 576 8.19 -23.87 20.34
N LYS A 577 7.97 -24.14 19.04
CA LYS A 577 6.66 -24.49 18.45
C LYS A 577 5.53 -23.58 18.97
N SER A 578 5.67 -22.27 18.76
CA SER A 578 4.66 -21.27 19.14
C SER A 578 4.19 -20.46 17.93
N LEU A 579 3.03 -19.82 18.09
CA LEU A 579 2.48 -18.89 17.12
C LEU A 579 2.33 -17.52 17.78
N ILE A 580 3.09 -16.52 17.33
CA ILE A 580 2.99 -15.15 17.83
C ILE A 580 2.09 -14.36 16.89
N VAL A 581 1.09 -13.68 17.44
CA VAL A 581 0.15 -12.81 16.72
C VAL A 581 0.30 -11.41 17.29
N ASP A 582 1.09 -10.56 16.63
CA ASP A 582 1.27 -9.18 17.06
C ASP A 582 0.24 -8.27 16.40
N ILE A 583 -0.63 -7.67 17.21
CA ILE A 583 -1.77 -6.86 16.77
C ILE A 583 -1.39 -5.38 16.88
N GLY A 584 -0.62 -4.91 15.90
CA GLY A 584 -0.13 -3.55 15.80
C GLY A 584 -1.18 -2.52 15.36
N ALA A 585 -0.75 -1.27 15.21
CA ALA A 585 -1.62 -0.17 14.80
C ALA A 585 -2.05 -0.27 13.32
N GLY A 586 -1.09 -0.50 12.41
CA GLY A 586 -1.36 -0.60 10.97
C GLY A 586 -1.69 -2.01 10.46
N THR A 587 -1.11 -3.03 11.08
CA THR A 587 -1.15 -4.43 10.62
C THR A 587 -1.30 -5.41 11.78
N VAL A 588 -1.67 -6.65 11.48
CA VAL A 588 -1.45 -7.80 12.37
C VAL A 588 -0.44 -8.72 11.74
N ASP A 589 0.60 -9.08 12.46
CA ASP A 589 1.70 -9.90 11.97
C ASP A 589 1.71 -11.25 12.71
N VAL A 590 1.39 -12.33 11.97
CA VAL A 590 1.22 -13.70 12.47
C VAL A 590 2.47 -14.52 12.13
N CYS A 591 3.26 -14.91 13.13
CA CYS A 591 4.59 -15.52 12.98
C CYS A 591 4.70 -16.87 13.70
N ALA A 592 5.17 -17.91 13.01
CA ALA A 592 5.43 -19.23 13.56
C ALA A 592 6.88 -19.39 14.00
N LEU A 593 7.14 -19.83 15.23
CA LEU A 593 8.47 -19.97 15.81
C LEU A 593 8.85 -21.42 16.09
N ARG A 594 10.05 -21.79 15.64
CA ARG A 594 10.58 -23.16 15.63
C ARG A 594 11.87 -23.30 16.46
N GLY A 595 12.06 -22.45 17.49
CA GLY A 595 13.28 -22.41 18.31
C GLY A 595 14.44 -21.61 17.70
N ALA A 596 14.23 -20.92 16.58
CA ALA A 596 15.21 -20.10 15.87
C ALA A 596 14.59 -18.74 15.46
N MET A 597 15.43 -17.82 14.97
CA MET A 597 14.99 -16.52 14.43
C MET A 597 14.05 -16.73 13.22
N PRO A 598 12.88 -16.07 13.15
CA PRO A 598 11.94 -16.27 12.04
C PRO A 598 12.45 -15.65 10.74
N GLY A 599 12.26 -16.38 9.63
CA GLY A 599 12.45 -15.85 8.28
C GLY A 599 11.17 -15.24 7.71
N GLN A 600 11.25 -14.58 6.54
CA GLN A 600 10.07 -13.98 5.90
C GLN A 600 8.95 -15.01 5.63
N SER A 601 9.29 -16.24 5.25
CA SER A 601 8.34 -17.34 5.05
C SER A 601 7.72 -17.89 6.34
N SER A 602 8.20 -17.45 7.51
CA SER A 602 7.64 -17.82 8.82
C SER A 602 6.53 -16.87 9.29
N GLN A 603 6.23 -15.80 8.54
CA GLN A 603 5.27 -14.76 8.92
C GLN A 603 4.23 -14.48 7.82
N ILE A 604 2.99 -14.21 8.22
CA ILE A 604 1.91 -13.68 7.37
C ILE A 604 1.47 -12.33 7.95
N THR A 605 1.54 -11.27 7.13
CA THR A 605 1.03 -9.94 7.47
C THR A 605 -0.42 -9.78 7.00
N VAL A 606 -1.29 -9.35 7.90
CA VAL A 606 -2.64 -8.87 7.63
C VAL A 606 -2.58 -7.34 7.58
N ASN A 607 -2.94 -6.73 6.45
CA ASN A 607 -2.78 -5.29 6.19
C ASN A 607 -3.88 -4.40 6.83
N ILE A 608 -4.39 -4.80 8.00
CA ILE A 608 -5.26 -4.00 8.88
C ILE A 608 -4.86 -4.27 10.34
N GLY A 609 -5.10 -3.31 11.23
CA GLY A 609 -4.75 -3.38 12.65
C GLY A 609 -5.60 -2.45 13.51
N GLY A 610 -5.07 -1.98 14.64
CA GLY A 610 -5.78 -1.09 15.57
C GLY A 610 -6.36 0.19 14.94
N ASN A 611 -5.77 0.72 13.87
CA ASN A 611 -6.24 1.90 13.14
C ASN A 611 -7.50 1.60 12.29
N PHE A 612 -7.69 0.35 11.87
CA PHE A 612 -8.89 -0.08 11.14
C PHE A 612 -10.11 -0.05 12.07
N ILE A 613 -9.95 -0.45 13.34
CA ILE A 613 -11.00 -0.32 14.35
C ILE A 613 -11.38 1.15 14.54
N ASP A 614 -10.42 2.08 14.60
CA ASP A 614 -10.73 3.52 14.75
C ASP A 614 -11.56 4.05 13.57
N GLN A 615 -11.25 3.61 12.35
CA GLN A 615 -12.00 3.98 11.15
C GLN A 615 -13.42 3.40 11.17
N GLN A 616 -13.59 2.10 11.47
CA GLN A 616 -14.92 1.49 11.55
C GLN A 616 -15.75 2.07 12.69
N LEU A 617 -15.14 2.33 13.85
CA LEU A 617 -15.79 2.97 15.00
C LEU A 617 -16.28 4.37 14.67
N MET A 618 -15.47 5.17 13.98
CA MET A 618 -15.88 6.50 13.51
C MET A 618 -17.04 6.43 12.50
N VAL A 619 -17.01 5.48 11.56
CA VAL A 619 -18.10 5.25 10.60
C VAL A 619 -19.39 4.82 11.32
N ASN A 620 -19.29 3.90 12.28
CA ASN A 620 -20.43 3.40 13.04
C ASN A 620 -21.06 4.52 13.90
N ILE A 621 -20.25 5.26 14.66
CA ILE A 621 -20.73 6.38 15.50
C ILE A 621 -21.37 7.48 14.65
N LEU A 622 -20.77 7.87 13.52
CA LEU A 622 -21.34 8.91 12.65
C LEU A 622 -22.61 8.46 11.90
N LYS A 623 -22.79 7.14 11.71
CA LYS A 623 -24.02 6.57 11.13
C LYS A 623 -25.20 6.61 12.12
N GLU A 624 -24.92 6.41 13.41
CA GLU A 624 -25.92 6.42 14.49
C GLU A 624 -26.17 7.84 15.03
N TYR A 625 -25.13 8.67 15.09
CA TYR A 625 -25.14 10.02 15.65
C TYR A 625 -24.46 11.05 14.71
N PRO A 626 -25.13 11.49 13.62
CA PRO A 626 -24.51 12.31 12.57
C PRO A 626 -23.99 13.68 13.04
N ASP A 627 -24.61 14.28 14.06
CA ASP A 627 -24.26 15.59 14.61
C ASP A 627 -23.04 15.58 15.56
N VAL A 628 -22.30 14.48 15.64
CA VAL A 628 -21.16 14.31 16.55
C VAL A 628 -19.82 14.63 15.87
N LEU A 629 -19.02 15.44 16.54
CA LEU A 629 -17.65 15.76 16.13
C LEU A 629 -16.70 14.60 16.45
N MET A 630 -16.53 13.68 15.49
CA MET A 630 -15.55 12.59 15.55
C MET A 630 -14.23 12.92 14.85
N ASN A 631 -13.15 12.31 15.33
CA ASN A 631 -11.87 12.21 14.65
C ASN A 631 -11.13 10.93 15.13
N ALA A 632 -9.94 10.65 14.58
CA ALA A 632 -9.16 9.46 14.94
C ALA A 632 -8.63 9.45 16.40
N GLU A 633 -8.36 10.62 17.01
CA GLU A 633 -7.93 10.74 18.41
C GLU A 633 -9.07 10.32 19.36
N ILE A 634 -10.29 10.74 19.07
CA ILE A 634 -11.50 10.39 19.81
C ILE A 634 -11.84 8.90 19.63
N ALA A 635 -11.78 8.38 18.40
CA ALA A 635 -12.01 6.96 18.12
C ALA A 635 -10.97 6.06 18.85
N GLY A 636 -9.68 6.40 18.76
CA GLY A 636 -8.61 5.72 19.49
C GLY A 636 -8.83 5.71 20.99
N GLY A 637 -9.15 6.87 21.58
CA GLY A 637 -9.41 6.98 23.02
C GLY A 637 -10.64 6.20 23.52
N ILE A 638 -11.61 5.90 22.65
CA ILE A 638 -12.75 5.00 22.95
C ILE A 638 -12.28 3.54 22.85
N LYS A 639 -11.62 3.16 21.75
CA LYS A 639 -11.08 1.82 21.52
C LYS A 639 -10.15 1.35 22.65
N GLU A 640 -9.21 2.20 23.06
CA GLU A 640 -8.22 1.91 24.10
C GLU A 640 -8.85 1.66 25.48
N ARG A 641 -10.03 2.22 25.75
CA ARG A 641 -10.76 2.06 27.02
C ARG A 641 -11.79 0.93 26.99
N PHE A 642 -12.41 0.72 25.83
CA PHE A 642 -13.69 0.01 25.74
C PHE A 642 -13.74 -1.08 24.64
N SER A 643 -12.63 -1.45 24.01
CA SER A 643 -12.63 -2.51 23.00
C SER A 643 -12.94 -3.90 23.59
N PHE A 644 -13.94 -4.56 23.00
CA PHE A 644 -14.37 -5.92 23.33
C PHE A 644 -14.98 -6.61 22.10
N VAL A 645 -15.11 -7.93 22.14
CA VAL A 645 -15.72 -8.76 21.09
C VAL A 645 -16.63 -9.81 21.72
N GLY A 646 -17.72 -10.18 21.03
CA GLY A 646 -18.80 -10.99 21.62
C GLY A 646 -19.73 -10.15 22.50
N GLU A 647 -20.40 -10.79 23.46
CA GLU A 647 -21.39 -10.13 24.33
C GLU A 647 -20.74 -9.33 25.48
N SER A 648 -21.24 -8.12 25.74
CA SER A 648 -20.92 -7.33 26.94
C SER A 648 -22.15 -7.24 27.83
N ALA A 649 -21.95 -7.36 29.15
CA ALA A 649 -22.97 -7.07 30.15
C ALA A 649 -23.11 -5.55 30.44
N ASP A 650 -22.05 -4.78 30.17
CA ASP A 650 -21.97 -3.35 30.45
C ASP A 650 -22.22 -2.52 29.18
N LEU A 651 -22.96 -1.41 29.32
CA LEU A 651 -23.09 -0.40 28.28
C LEU A 651 -21.84 0.50 28.22
N VAL A 652 -21.27 0.64 27.03
CA VAL A 652 -20.18 1.58 26.75
C VAL A 652 -20.75 2.96 26.48
N MET A 653 -20.62 3.86 27.45
CA MET A 653 -20.96 5.28 27.32
C MET A 653 -19.71 6.10 26.97
N ALA A 654 -19.80 6.96 25.96
CA ALA A 654 -18.73 7.85 25.52
C ALA A 654 -19.18 9.31 25.51
N ASP A 655 -18.42 10.19 26.17
CA ASP A 655 -18.68 11.63 26.18
C ASP A 655 -18.12 12.28 24.91
N LEU A 656 -19.01 12.61 23.98
CA LEU A 656 -18.68 13.15 22.66
C LEU A 656 -19.22 14.59 22.52
N ARG A 657 -18.76 15.33 21.52
CA ARG A 657 -19.23 16.71 21.29
C ARG A 657 -20.25 16.78 20.15
N SER A 658 -21.44 17.28 20.44
CA SER A 658 -22.44 17.66 19.44
C SER A 658 -22.89 19.10 19.67
N GLY A 659 -23.04 19.88 18.59
CA GLY A 659 -23.33 21.33 18.67
C GLY A 659 -22.33 22.12 19.53
N GLY A 660 -21.10 21.63 19.68
CA GLY A 660 -20.05 22.18 20.56
C GLY A 660 -20.17 21.82 22.06
N ARG A 661 -21.26 21.15 22.49
CA ARG A 661 -21.50 20.73 23.88
C ARG A 661 -21.10 19.26 24.11
N PRO A 662 -20.59 18.88 25.28
CA PRO A 662 -20.41 17.47 25.64
C PRO A 662 -21.78 16.80 25.89
N VAL A 663 -21.97 15.62 25.33
CA VAL A 663 -23.15 14.76 25.48
C VAL A 663 -22.65 13.31 25.55
N SER A 664 -23.22 12.49 26.43
CA SER A 664 -22.83 11.07 26.58
C SER A 664 -23.70 10.19 25.68
N TYR A 665 -23.05 9.37 24.84
CA TYR A 665 -23.71 8.49 23.86
C TYR A 665 -23.41 7.03 24.17
N ASN A 666 -24.39 6.15 23.92
CA ASN A 666 -24.16 4.70 23.91
C ASN A 666 -23.42 4.35 22.62
N VAL A 667 -22.24 3.74 22.73
CA VAL A 667 -21.43 3.31 21.57
C VAL A 667 -21.13 1.80 21.59
N THR A 668 -21.86 1.04 22.41
CA THR A 668 -21.62 -0.40 22.69
C THR A 668 -21.56 -1.25 21.42
N ASP A 669 -22.55 -1.13 20.53
CA ASP A 669 -22.56 -1.89 19.27
C ASP A 669 -21.56 -1.31 18.25
N ALA A 670 -21.36 0.01 18.23
CA ALA A 670 -20.40 0.67 17.36
C ALA A 670 -18.95 0.18 17.61
N ILE A 671 -18.54 0.02 18.88
CA ILE A 671 -17.22 -0.54 19.24
C ILE A 671 -17.16 -2.06 19.05
N ARG A 672 -18.21 -2.81 19.43
CA ARG A 672 -18.29 -4.26 19.24
C ARG A 672 -18.11 -4.64 17.77
N CYS A 673 -18.91 -4.08 16.88
CA CYS A 673 -18.82 -4.34 15.44
C CYS A 673 -17.46 -3.90 14.87
N ALA A 674 -16.92 -2.75 15.29
CA ALA A 674 -15.60 -2.30 14.83
C ALA A 674 -14.46 -3.25 15.23
N CYS A 675 -14.51 -3.83 16.43
CA CYS A 675 -13.53 -4.81 16.89
C CYS A 675 -13.74 -6.18 16.21
N GLU A 676 -14.98 -6.65 16.09
CA GLU A 676 -15.32 -7.93 15.45
C GLU A 676 -14.93 -7.97 13.96
N MET A 677 -14.98 -6.84 13.24
CA MET A 677 -14.53 -6.75 11.84
C MET A 677 -13.02 -6.99 11.64
N LEU A 678 -12.18 -6.82 12.67
CA LEU A 678 -10.74 -7.10 12.58
C LEU A 678 -10.44 -8.61 12.65
N LEU A 679 -11.31 -9.41 13.26
CA LEU A 679 -10.97 -10.78 13.68
C LEU A 679 -10.92 -11.83 12.56
N PRO A 680 -11.84 -11.87 11.57
CA PRO A 680 -11.80 -12.91 10.54
C PRO A 680 -10.50 -12.89 9.72
N PRO A 681 -9.95 -11.73 9.30
CA PRO A 681 -8.63 -11.67 8.66
C PRO A 681 -7.47 -12.19 9.53
N ILE A 682 -7.49 -11.96 10.85
CA ILE A 682 -6.49 -12.55 11.78
C ILE A 682 -6.63 -14.07 11.80
N VAL A 683 -7.85 -14.57 12.00
CA VAL A 683 -8.15 -16.01 12.06
C VAL A 683 -7.78 -16.71 10.74
N ASP A 684 -8.03 -16.10 9.59
CA ASP A 684 -7.64 -16.67 8.30
C ASP A 684 -6.12 -16.56 8.04
N GLY A 685 -5.44 -15.54 8.58
CA GLY A 685 -3.97 -15.50 8.64
C GLY A 685 -3.38 -16.67 9.45
N ILE A 686 -3.95 -16.92 10.64
CA ILE A 686 -3.60 -18.09 11.48
C ILE A 686 -3.83 -19.40 10.71
N LYS A 687 -5.01 -19.63 10.12
CA LYS A 687 -5.29 -20.85 9.34
C LYS A 687 -4.31 -21.05 8.18
N ARG A 688 -3.97 -19.99 7.44
CA ARG A 688 -3.02 -20.06 6.31
C ARG A 688 -1.62 -20.47 6.77
N LEU A 689 -1.15 -19.95 7.91
CA LEU A 689 0.17 -20.31 8.43
C LEU A 689 0.18 -21.70 9.08
N ILE A 690 -0.87 -22.07 9.81
CA ILE A 690 -1.03 -23.43 10.37
C ILE A 690 -1.14 -24.48 9.25
N GLY A 691 -1.87 -24.18 8.18
CA GLY A 691 -2.07 -25.08 7.04
C GLY A 691 -0.83 -25.39 6.20
N SER A 692 0.30 -24.71 6.42
CA SER A 692 1.59 -25.04 5.79
C SER A 692 2.51 -25.92 6.64
N LEU A 693 2.11 -26.23 7.88
CA LEU A 693 2.88 -27.06 8.83
C LEU A 693 2.45 -28.53 8.77
N SER A 694 3.28 -29.45 9.27
CA SER A 694 2.86 -30.85 9.44
C SER A 694 1.81 -31.00 10.56
N PRO A 695 0.94 -32.03 10.55
CA PRO A 695 -0.13 -32.17 11.55
C PRO A 695 0.36 -32.17 13.01
N GLU A 696 1.54 -32.74 13.28
CA GLU A 696 2.19 -32.71 14.59
C GLU A 696 2.62 -31.29 15.02
N GLU A 697 3.02 -30.45 14.06
CA GLU A 697 3.38 -29.06 14.33
C GLU A 697 2.14 -28.18 14.47
N GLN A 698 1.08 -28.44 13.70
CA GLN A 698 -0.22 -27.78 13.85
C GLN A 698 -0.75 -27.97 15.28
N ALA A 699 -0.84 -29.20 15.76
CA ALA A 699 -1.36 -29.52 17.09
C ALA A 699 -0.58 -28.84 18.23
N VAL A 700 0.75 -28.73 18.13
CA VAL A 700 1.57 -28.06 19.16
C VAL A 700 1.47 -26.53 19.06
N MET A 701 1.48 -25.94 17.85
CA MET A 701 1.40 -24.48 17.70
C MET A 701 0.01 -23.92 18.03
N LEU A 702 -1.07 -24.67 17.74
CA LEU A 702 -2.44 -24.29 18.15
C LEU A 702 -2.60 -24.27 19.68
N ASN A 703 -1.91 -25.16 20.38
CA ASN A 703 -1.82 -25.16 21.85
C ASN A 703 -0.80 -24.15 22.42
N ASN A 704 -0.22 -23.27 21.58
CA ASN A 704 0.78 -22.29 22.02
C ASN A 704 0.70 -20.96 21.24
N ILE A 705 -0.50 -20.41 21.11
CA ILE A 705 -0.72 -19.10 20.48
C ILE A 705 -0.49 -17.98 21.52
N VAL A 706 0.23 -16.93 21.14
CA VAL A 706 0.54 -15.76 21.97
C VAL A 706 0.06 -14.49 21.28
N LEU A 707 -0.80 -13.71 21.94
CA LEU A 707 -1.27 -12.42 21.41
C LEU A 707 -0.46 -11.26 21.99
N SER A 708 0.06 -10.41 21.11
CA SER A 708 0.94 -9.27 21.41
C SER A 708 0.44 -8.00 20.72
N GLY A 709 1.13 -6.87 20.93
CA GLY A 709 0.78 -5.58 20.35
C GLY A 709 -0.42 -4.93 21.04
N GLY A 710 -0.64 -3.64 20.80
CA GLY A 710 -1.69 -2.88 21.48
C GLY A 710 -3.11 -3.45 21.31
N GLY A 711 -3.37 -4.12 20.19
CA GLY A 711 -4.66 -4.76 19.92
C GLY A 711 -4.90 -6.10 20.63
N SER A 712 -3.92 -6.70 21.33
CA SER A 712 -4.20 -7.86 22.20
C SER A 712 -4.99 -7.49 23.46
N ARG A 713 -5.13 -6.18 23.76
CA ARG A 713 -5.97 -5.65 24.84
C ARG A 713 -7.49 -5.76 24.59
N ILE A 714 -7.92 -6.09 23.37
CA ILE A 714 -9.35 -6.24 23.00
C ILE A 714 -9.96 -7.39 23.83
N LYS A 715 -10.93 -7.09 24.70
CA LYS A 715 -11.50 -8.09 25.62
C LYS A 715 -12.21 -9.21 24.85
N GLY A 716 -11.82 -10.48 25.10
CA GLY A 716 -12.44 -11.68 24.51
C GLY A 716 -11.85 -12.13 23.17
N ILE A 717 -10.81 -11.46 22.64
CA ILE A 717 -10.15 -11.82 21.38
C ILE A 717 -9.48 -13.20 21.43
N ASP A 718 -8.94 -13.57 22.58
CA ASP A 718 -8.41 -14.89 22.93
C ASP A 718 -9.48 -15.98 22.77
N ARG A 719 -10.64 -15.78 23.41
CA ARG A 719 -11.77 -16.70 23.34
C ARG A 719 -12.34 -16.80 21.93
N TYR A 720 -12.43 -15.69 21.19
CA TYR A 720 -12.87 -15.71 19.79
C TYR A 720 -11.93 -16.55 18.91
N ILE A 721 -10.60 -16.38 19.06
CA ILE A 721 -9.62 -17.16 18.29
C ILE A 721 -9.71 -18.64 18.67
N VAL A 722 -9.81 -19.00 19.95
CA VAL A 722 -10.07 -20.38 20.38
C VAL A 722 -11.33 -20.91 19.69
N ASP A 723 -12.47 -20.24 19.85
CA ASP A 723 -13.78 -20.68 19.35
C ASP A 723 -13.83 -20.85 17.83
N LYS A 724 -13.08 -20.03 17.06
CA LYS A 724 -12.95 -20.18 15.59
C LYS A 724 -11.93 -21.22 15.15
N MET A 725 -10.96 -21.58 16.00
CA MET A 725 -9.88 -22.52 15.66
C MET A 725 -10.10 -23.94 16.18
N ARG A 726 -11.08 -24.20 17.08
CA ARG A 726 -11.46 -25.55 17.59
C ARG A 726 -11.60 -26.64 16.50
N GLY A 727 -11.98 -26.26 15.28
CA GLY A 727 -12.09 -27.19 14.15
C GLY A 727 -10.76 -27.78 13.66
N TYR A 728 -9.61 -27.25 14.12
CA TYR A 728 -8.27 -27.70 13.77
C TYR A 728 -7.59 -28.51 14.90
N GLY A 729 -8.20 -28.60 16.08
CA GLY A 729 -7.66 -29.33 17.23
C GLY A 729 -7.95 -28.66 18.56
N GLU A 730 -7.19 -29.03 19.59
CA GLU A 730 -7.11 -28.29 20.84
C GLU A 730 -6.38 -26.96 20.60
N VAL A 731 -6.86 -25.87 21.21
CA VAL A 731 -6.35 -24.52 20.98
C VAL A 731 -6.20 -23.79 22.30
N SER A 732 -5.02 -23.22 22.53
CA SER A 732 -4.69 -22.43 23.71
C SER A 732 -4.05 -21.10 23.30
N VAL A 733 -4.70 -20.01 23.71
CA VAL A 733 -4.33 -18.64 23.37
C VAL A 733 -4.02 -17.87 24.65
N SER A 734 -2.86 -17.21 24.70
CA SER A 734 -2.43 -16.39 25.85
C SER A 734 -2.08 -14.97 25.42
N CYS A 735 -2.75 -13.95 25.95
CA CYS A 735 -2.32 -12.56 25.78
C CYS A 735 -1.10 -12.24 26.65
N VAL A 736 -0.16 -11.43 26.13
CA VAL A 736 0.93 -10.87 26.96
C VAL A 736 0.36 -9.85 27.96
N PRO A 737 0.70 -9.88 29.26
CA PRO A 737 0.11 -8.99 30.26
C PRO A 737 0.39 -7.48 30.04
N ASP A 738 1.63 -7.15 29.69
CA ASP A 738 2.08 -5.79 29.34
C ASP A 738 2.46 -5.76 27.84
N PRO A 739 1.48 -5.70 26.90
CA PRO A 739 1.77 -5.79 25.47
C PRO A 739 2.62 -4.62 24.97
N GLU A 740 2.39 -3.41 25.50
CA GLU A 740 3.22 -2.20 25.24
C GLU A 740 4.69 -2.34 25.62
N TYR A 741 5.06 -3.32 26.45
CA TYR A 741 6.44 -3.55 26.87
C TYR A 741 6.94 -4.95 26.47
N ALA A 742 6.16 -5.74 25.70
CA ALA A 742 6.45 -7.14 25.42
C ALA A 742 7.79 -7.32 24.68
N VAL A 743 7.96 -6.55 23.61
CA VAL A 743 9.18 -6.52 22.78
C VAL A 743 10.35 -5.95 23.58
N ALA A 744 10.19 -4.80 24.22
CA ALA A 744 11.25 -4.15 24.99
C ALA A 744 11.72 -5.01 26.18
N ALA A 745 10.81 -5.67 26.90
CA ALA A 745 11.16 -6.61 27.99
C ALA A 745 11.84 -7.88 27.45
N GLY A 746 11.40 -8.39 26.30
CA GLY A 746 12.08 -9.48 25.59
C GLY A 746 13.51 -9.12 25.18
N ALA A 747 13.72 -7.91 24.65
CA ALA A 747 15.01 -7.37 24.27
C ALA A 747 15.95 -7.19 25.47
N LEU A 748 15.45 -6.62 26.58
CA LEU A 748 16.24 -6.48 27.80
C LEU A 748 16.62 -7.84 28.38
N LYS A 749 15.68 -8.80 28.41
CA LYS A 749 15.94 -10.16 28.90
C LYS A 749 17.03 -10.85 28.07
N LEU A 750 16.92 -10.83 26.74
CA LEU A 750 17.93 -11.37 25.82
C LEU A 750 19.28 -10.65 25.95
N ALA A 751 19.28 -9.34 26.18
CA ALA A 751 20.47 -8.53 26.45
C ALA A 751 21.14 -8.84 27.81
N GLN A 752 20.40 -9.39 28.77
CA GLN A 752 20.91 -9.86 30.07
C GLN A 752 21.39 -11.32 29.99
N ASP A 753 20.65 -12.18 29.28
CA ASP A 753 20.94 -13.61 29.14
C ASP A 753 22.11 -13.89 28.17
N LEU A 754 22.46 -12.96 27.27
CA LEU A 754 23.61 -13.04 26.38
C LEU A 754 24.46 -11.75 26.44
N PRO A 755 25.80 -11.81 26.67
CA PRO A 755 26.63 -10.61 26.79
C PRO A 755 26.78 -9.86 25.45
N PRO A 756 26.91 -8.52 25.44
CA PRO A 756 26.94 -7.70 24.22
C PRO A 756 27.95 -8.14 23.14
N LYS A 757 29.12 -8.64 23.55
CA LYS A 757 30.17 -9.15 22.64
C LYS A 757 29.74 -10.37 21.80
N GLU A 758 28.60 -10.98 22.11
CA GLU A 758 28.06 -12.14 21.43
C GLU A 758 26.75 -11.87 20.68
N TRP A 759 26.23 -10.64 20.73
CA TRP A 759 24.99 -10.25 20.04
C TRP A 759 25.09 -10.41 18.51
N SER A 760 26.28 -10.20 17.94
CA SER A 760 26.58 -10.48 16.52
C SER A 760 26.39 -11.95 16.11
N LYS A 761 26.31 -12.89 17.07
CA LYS A 761 26.01 -14.31 16.81
C LYS A 761 24.51 -14.62 16.70
N LEU A 762 23.61 -13.70 17.07
CA LEU A 762 22.17 -13.97 17.18
C LEU A 762 21.43 -14.10 15.84
N GLY A 763 22.07 -13.75 14.71
CA GLY A 763 21.44 -13.76 13.40
C GLY A 763 20.60 -12.51 13.15
N GLY A 764 21.24 -11.48 12.61
CA GLY A 764 20.63 -10.21 12.23
C GLY A 764 21.69 -9.29 11.61
N VAL A 765 21.31 -8.07 11.23
CA VAL A 765 22.31 -7.06 10.87
C VAL A 765 23.02 -6.62 12.14
N SER A 766 24.31 -6.88 12.25
CA SER A 766 25.20 -6.17 13.17
C SER A 766 25.92 -5.06 12.40
N ALA A 767 26.06 -3.90 13.02
CA ALA A 767 27.03 -2.90 12.60
C ALA A 767 27.96 -2.69 13.79
N PHE A 768 29.26 -2.81 13.52
CA PHE A 768 30.35 -2.98 14.50
C PHE A 768 30.40 -4.39 15.12
#